data_AF-A0A486XLN1-F1
#
_entry.id   AF-A0A486XLN1-F1
#
_cell.length_a   1.000
_cell.length_b   1.000
_cell.length_c   1.000
_cell.angle_alpha   90.00
_cell.angle_beta   90.00
_cell.angle_gamma   90.00
#
_symmetry.space_group_name_H-M   'P 1'
#
loop_
_entity.id
_entity.type
_entity.pdbx_description
1 polymer ?
#
loop_
_entity_poly.entity_id
_entity_poly.type
_entity_poly.pdbx_seq_one_letter_code
_entity_poly.pdbx_strand_id
1 'polypeptide(L)'
;MRVNSHQDFLFKFIKSHSFFAIYFKILLDKKKSTQLDKKIHIIKKQFTYCKKLMTKLTKSNDNLFGSLNRSTKRNTNKESSCPYLIPIDEVPELYHPYSEVNLFLSRRMKQEMQNAPTKDWSMQLEQYLLEKMTPEFQKKFPQFRISVSAIKKTWEKLVLYTKQIQKQPEAITDEGKVNIPFLIKQNLKNHLHLKRPNFSAPYYPAYQMASRISECVAAIDGEEPQLEELTKMIWTTQCQLDPHLNYHISPYHEYNQADELIVKTILEETAKHPSITHRQLEYNVLMSLRTLYTFSLSISEEIIHDYTSLLLADKLYPTISFETFSSKKQKVYLEKFIHRHSLYKKSNSALCDQLKRIIALYALATQMPKTLSQLELKEAVLAVYPVNKEEKPNLPQVVYTFIMTELALMQNDRLCHSVEHVLFTIWNAYQEAILLPNLVEKKELLEILIWKNLTLDEELLQKIPSCIVEKIEEEIANAFIDNPKQNFYHLLQATNQFFKKVKELIKNKKWMEIEKKIYPWVIQGDMLCQRIEIGIDPFLLQFIYQKWTKTTFETHEQFVNQVYEEYLQKHPKLAVYADQLSRRIWTLYKYAWYNLFSYSTESCIERFIKWHIIHIKPVSSQELHSQISQLSQDILPLVPIDAKLCEKLFYKIDKEANSQTK
;
A
#
# COMPACT_ATOMS: atom_id res chain seq x y z
N MET A 1 -31.39 -40.04 11.37
CA MET A 1 -30.76 -38.89 12.05
C MET A 1 -29.25 -39.09 12.13
N ARG A 2 -28.52 -38.47 11.19
CA ARG A 2 -27.08 -38.15 11.15
C ARG A 2 -26.82 -37.72 9.70
N VAL A 3 -26.88 -36.42 9.46
CA VAL A 3 -26.61 -35.81 8.15
C VAL A 3 -25.14 -35.41 8.13
N ASN A 4 -24.45 -35.74 7.03
CA ASN A 4 -23.01 -35.61 6.82
C ASN A 4 -22.56 -34.15 6.72
N SER A 5 -21.69 -33.72 7.63
CA SER A 5 -21.07 -32.38 7.70
C SER A 5 -20.14 -32.02 6.53
N HIS A 6 -19.84 -32.96 5.63
CA HIS A 6 -19.08 -32.69 4.39
C HIS A 6 -19.95 -32.28 3.20
N GLN A 7 -21.24 -32.61 3.18
CA GLN A 7 -22.14 -32.14 2.13
C GLN A 7 -22.58 -30.69 2.35
N ASP A 8 -22.72 -30.25 3.60
CA ASP A 8 -23.08 -28.85 3.93
C ASP A 8 -21.93 -27.87 3.66
N PHE A 9 -20.67 -28.29 3.77
CA PHE A 9 -19.52 -27.45 3.40
C PHE A 9 -19.43 -27.27 1.89
N LEU A 10 -19.67 -28.34 1.11
CA LEU A 10 -19.76 -28.29 -0.35
C LEU A 10 -20.97 -27.49 -0.84
N PHE A 11 -22.12 -27.60 -0.17
CA PHE A 11 -23.32 -26.82 -0.51
C PHE A 11 -23.19 -25.33 -0.18
N LYS A 12 -22.49 -24.96 0.90
CA LYS A 12 -22.15 -23.56 1.23
C LYS A 12 -21.09 -22.99 0.29
N PHE A 13 -20.12 -23.79 -0.14
CA PHE A 13 -19.11 -23.39 -1.13
C PHE A 13 -19.70 -23.17 -2.53
N ILE A 14 -20.73 -23.94 -2.92
CA ILE A 14 -21.43 -23.78 -4.20
C ILE A 14 -22.42 -22.60 -4.18
N LYS A 15 -22.98 -22.25 -3.01
CA LYS A 15 -23.89 -21.09 -2.87
C LYS A 15 -23.20 -19.73 -2.93
N SER A 16 -21.89 -19.64 -2.68
CA SER A 16 -21.15 -18.35 -2.71
C SER A 16 -20.64 -17.92 -4.08
N HIS A 17 -20.78 -18.77 -5.12
CA HIS A 17 -20.32 -18.49 -6.49
C HIS A 17 -21.48 -18.59 -7.50
N SER A 18 -22.50 -17.77 -7.32
CA SER A 18 -23.75 -17.75 -8.10
C SER A 18 -23.60 -17.34 -9.57
N PHE A 19 -22.44 -16.88 -10.02
CA PHE A 19 -22.19 -16.56 -11.43
C PHE A 19 -21.68 -17.76 -12.24
N PHE A 20 -20.89 -18.65 -11.62
CA PHE A 20 -20.32 -19.83 -12.30
C PHE A 20 -21.31 -20.99 -12.40
N ALA A 21 -22.21 -21.16 -11.43
CA ALA A 21 -23.21 -22.23 -11.45
C ALA A 21 -24.27 -22.03 -12.56
N ILE A 22 -24.61 -20.78 -12.89
CA ILE A 22 -25.55 -20.45 -13.97
C ILE A 22 -24.88 -20.66 -15.34
N TYR A 23 -23.61 -20.26 -15.49
CA TYR A 23 -22.84 -20.48 -16.71
C TYR A 23 -22.59 -21.98 -16.98
N PHE A 24 -22.30 -22.77 -15.93
CA PHE A 24 -22.15 -24.23 -16.04
C PHE A 24 -23.49 -24.93 -16.30
N LYS A 25 -24.61 -24.44 -15.74
CA LYS A 25 -25.95 -24.98 -16.00
C LYS A 25 -26.42 -24.73 -17.44
N ILE A 26 -26.09 -23.56 -18.00
CA ILE A 26 -26.35 -23.22 -19.41
C ILE A 26 -25.46 -24.06 -20.37
N LEU A 27 -24.23 -24.40 -19.95
CA LEU A 27 -23.35 -25.31 -20.69
C LEU A 27 -23.74 -26.80 -20.54
N LEU A 28 -24.34 -27.19 -19.42
CA LEU A 28 -24.79 -28.57 -19.13
C LEU A 28 -26.05 -28.96 -19.91
N ASP A 29 -26.90 -28.01 -20.29
CA ASP A 29 -28.11 -28.28 -21.11
C ASP A 29 -27.82 -28.55 -22.60
N LYS A 30 -26.56 -28.46 -23.04
CA LYS A 30 -26.15 -28.76 -24.42
C LYS A 30 -24.88 -29.62 -24.49
N LYS A 31 -24.99 -30.93 -24.26
CA LYS A 31 -24.42 -32.02 -25.13
C LYS A 31 -24.26 -33.37 -24.39
N LYS A 32 -24.92 -34.37 -24.98
CA LYS A 32 -24.70 -35.84 -24.98
C LYS A 32 -23.77 -36.45 -23.91
N SER A 33 -24.42 -37.21 -23.02
CA SER A 33 -23.96 -37.95 -21.83
C SER A 33 -22.81 -38.96 -22.02
N THR A 34 -22.44 -39.38 -23.24
CA THR A 34 -21.44 -40.45 -23.45
C THR A 34 -19.97 -40.00 -23.44
N GLN A 35 -19.67 -38.70 -23.56
CA GLN A 35 -18.30 -38.19 -23.40
C GLN A 35 -17.89 -37.96 -21.93
N LEU A 36 -18.87 -37.83 -21.03
CA LEU A 36 -18.61 -37.53 -19.62
C LEU A 36 -18.07 -38.74 -18.87
N ASP A 37 -18.60 -39.94 -19.13
CA ASP A 37 -18.13 -41.18 -18.49
C ASP A 37 -16.71 -41.56 -18.94
N LYS A 38 -16.36 -41.29 -20.21
CA LYS A 38 -14.98 -41.45 -20.69
C LYS A 38 -14.03 -40.47 -20.01
N LYS A 39 -14.43 -39.21 -19.79
CA LYS A 39 -13.62 -38.21 -19.07
C LYS A 39 -13.49 -38.53 -17.58
N ILE A 40 -14.55 -39.01 -16.93
CA ILE A 40 -14.51 -39.45 -15.52
C ILE A 40 -13.63 -40.70 -15.35
N HIS A 41 -13.66 -41.63 -16.30
CA HIS A 41 -12.79 -42.80 -16.29
C HIS A 41 -11.31 -42.42 -16.49
N ILE A 42 -11.00 -41.48 -17.38
CA ILE A 42 -9.64 -40.94 -17.57
C ILE A 42 -9.14 -40.23 -16.31
N ILE A 43 -9.98 -39.41 -15.65
CA ILE A 43 -9.64 -38.72 -14.40
C ILE A 43 -9.39 -39.73 -13.27
N LYS A 44 -10.22 -40.77 -13.11
CA LYS A 44 -9.99 -41.83 -12.12
C LYS A 44 -8.70 -42.62 -12.39
N LYS A 45 -8.36 -42.87 -13.66
CA LYS A 45 -7.13 -43.56 -14.06
C LYS A 45 -5.89 -42.69 -13.81
N GLN A 46 -5.97 -41.39 -14.06
CA GLN A 46 -4.92 -40.41 -13.71
C GLN A 46 -4.75 -40.29 -12.19
N PHE A 47 -5.85 -40.26 -11.42
CA PHE A 47 -5.78 -40.20 -9.96
C PHE A 47 -5.13 -41.46 -9.35
N THR A 48 -5.44 -42.63 -9.91
CA THR A 48 -4.85 -43.91 -9.48
C THR A 48 -3.37 -44.03 -9.87
N TYR A 49 -2.99 -43.47 -11.01
CA TYR A 49 -1.59 -43.38 -11.46
C TYR A 49 -0.78 -42.41 -10.59
N CYS A 50 -1.33 -41.22 -10.27
CA CYS A 50 -0.72 -40.27 -9.33
C CYS A 50 -0.55 -40.88 -7.93
N LYS A 51 -1.51 -41.68 -7.46
CA LYS A 51 -1.40 -42.42 -6.19
C LYS A 51 -0.28 -43.47 -6.20
N LYS A 52 -0.07 -44.17 -7.33
CA LYS A 52 1.05 -45.12 -7.53
C LYS A 52 2.41 -44.42 -7.73
N LEU A 53 2.44 -43.22 -8.31
CA LEU A 53 3.66 -42.41 -8.48
C LEU A 53 4.12 -41.81 -7.15
N MET A 54 3.17 -41.32 -6.32
CA MET A 54 3.42 -40.84 -4.95
C MET A 54 3.98 -41.93 -4.03
N THR A 55 3.70 -43.21 -4.30
CA THR A 55 4.29 -44.35 -3.56
C THR A 55 5.65 -44.80 -4.10
N LYS A 56 6.04 -44.40 -5.32
CA LYS A 56 7.37 -44.66 -5.90
C LYS A 56 8.37 -43.52 -5.65
N LEU A 57 7.91 -42.27 -5.53
CA LEU A 57 8.76 -41.09 -5.30
C LEU A 57 9.25 -40.94 -3.84
N THR A 58 8.74 -41.75 -2.91
CA THR A 58 9.25 -41.82 -1.52
C THR A 58 10.54 -42.64 -1.36
N LYS A 59 11.20 -43.05 -2.45
CA LYS A 59 12.44 -43.85 -2.44
C LYS A 59 13.62 -43.23 -3.22
N SER A 60 13.72 -41.90 -3.29
CA SER A 60 14.91 -41.22 -3.81
C SER A 60 15.67 -40.55 -2.66
N ASN A 61 16.77 -41.17 -2.24
CA ASN A 61 17.76 -40.57 -1.34
C ASN A 61 18.53 -39.52 -2.14
N ASP A 62 18.34 -38.23 -1.85
CA ASP A 62 19.31 -37.12 -2.05
C ASP A 62 18.61 -35.75 -1.87
N ASN A 63 17.91 -35.58 -0.75
CA ASN A 63 17.38 -34.28 -0.29
C ASN A 63 17.50 -34.23 1.24
N LEU A 64 17.87 -33.07 1.79
CA LEU A 64 18.26 -32.83 3.19
C LEU A 64 17.22 -33.15 4.29
N PHE A 65 16.04 -33.67 3.93
CA PHE A 65 14.98 -34.05 4.87
C PHE A 65 14.22 -35.29 4.36
N GLY A 66 14.56 -36.46 4.91
CA GLY A 66 13.91 -37.75 4.62
C GLY A 66 12.68 -38.01 5.48
N SER A 67 11.63 -38.55 4.86
CA SER A 67 10.31 -38.86 5.42
C SER A 67 10.34 -39.97 6.49
N LEU A 68 9.81 -39.69 7.69
CA LEU A 68 9.45 -40.69 8.71
C LEU A 68 7.94 -40.65 8.96
N ASN A 69 7.22 -41.67 8.50
CA ASN A 69 5.90 -42.05 9.03
C ASN A 69 5.66 -43.54 8.74
N ARG A 70 5.74 -44.38 9.79
CA ARG A 70 5.12 -45.71 9.83
C ARG A 70 4.31 -45.80 11.12
N SER A 71 3.01 -46.03 10.99
CA SER A 71 2.08 -46.27 12.09
C SER A 71 2.07 -47.75 12.47
N THR A 72 2.19 -48.04 13.76
CA THR A 72 1.87 -49.35 14.35
C THR A 72 0.52 -49.29 15.06
N LYS A 73 -0.32 -50.29 14.77
CA LYS A 73 -1.65 -50.55 15.35
C LYS A 73 -1.57 -51.13 16.78
N ARG A 74 -2.72 -51.04 17.47
CA ARG A 74 -3.25 -51.78 18.66
C ARG A 74 -3.34 -50.90 19.91
N ASN A 75 -4.30 -51.06 20.82
CA ASN A 75 -5.51 -51.90 20.93
C ASN A 75 -6.41 -51.20 21.95
N THR A 76 -7.73 -51.33 21.78
CA THR A 76 -8.74 -50.94 22.77
C THR A 76 -8.72 -51.88 23.97
N ASN A 77 -8.71 -51.36 25.21
CA ASN A 77 -9.71 -51.72 26.23
C ASN A 77 -9.55 -50.99 27.57
N LYS A 78 -10.74 -50.60 28.05
CA LYS A 78 -11.27 -50.51 29.42
C LYS A 78 -11.01 -49.27 30.30
N GLU A 79 -12.17 -48.79 30.74
CA GLU A 79 -12.50 -47.71 31.67
C GLU A 79 -11.95 -47.94 33.08
N SER A 80 -11.66 -46.85 33.79
CA SER A 80 -12.12 -46.68 35.18
C SER A 80 -12.38 -45.19 35.42
N SER A 81 -12.77 -44.79 36.62
CA SER A 81 -13.28 -43.46 36.98
C SER A 81 -12.28 -42.67 37.84
N CYS A 82 -12.00 -41.46 37.36
CA CYS A 82 -11.29 -40.32 37.91
C CYS A 82 -11.85 -39.14 37.07
N PRO A 83 -11.63 -37.85 37.36
CA PRO A 83 -11.76 -36.87 36.29
C PRO A 83 -10.66 -37.23 35.28
N TYR A 84 -10.96 -38.14 34.35
CA TYR A 84 -9.96 -38.77 33.50
C TYR A 84 -9.45 -37.70 32.56
N LEU A 85 -8.32 -37.11 32.96
CA LEU A 85 -7.57 -36.22 32.09
C LEU A 85 -7.28 -36.97 30.81
N ILE A 86 -7.76 -36.43 29.70
CA ILE A 86 -7.63 -37.07 28.41
C ILE A 86 -6.15 -36.99 28.02
N PRO A 87 -5.48 -38.12 27.72
CA PRO A 87 -4.11 -38.06 27.20
C PRO A 87 -4.11 -37.28 25.89
N ILE A 88 -3.16 -36.35 25.74
CA ILE A 88 -3.08 -35.56 24.51
C ILE A 88 -2.87 -36.43 23.26
N ASP A 89 -2.26 -37.60 23.40
CA ASP A 89 -2.11 -38.60 22.34
C ASP A 89 -3.43 -39.30 21.92
N GLU A 90 -4.54 -39.07 22.61
CA GLU A 90 -5.85 -39.65 22.26
C GLU A 90 -6.74 -38.65 21.50
N VAL A 91 -6.27 -37.42 21.29
CA VAL A 91 -7.01 -36.35 20.61
C VAL A 91 -6.30 -35.98 19.30
N PRO A 92 -6.78 -36.44 18.13
CA PRO A 92 -6.21 -36.15 16.81
C PRO A 92 -5.91 -34.67 16.54
N GLU A 93 -6.77 -33.78 17.03
CA GLU A 93 -6.66 -32.33 16.85
C GLU A 93 -5.45 -31.73 17.61
N LEU A 94 -5.05 -32.36 18.73
CA LEU A 94 -3.90 -31.94 19.52
C LEU A 94 -2.57 -32.40 18.91
N TYR A 95 -2.58 -33.35 17.97
CA TYR A 95 -1.38 -33.77 17.23
C TYR A 95 -0.96 -32.79 16.13
N HIS A 96 -1.81 -31.81 15.80
CA HIS A 96 -1.47 -30.78 14.84
C HIS A 96 -0.24 -30.00 15.35
N PRO A 97 0.82 -29.77 14.54
CA PRO A 97 2.04 -29.10 15.00
C PRO A 97 1.78 -27.70 15.56
N TYR A 98 0.68 -27.06 15.15
CA TYR A 98 0.29 -25.73 15.61
C TYR A 98 -0.81 -25.75 16.70
N SER A 99 -1.14 -26.90 17.27
CA SER A 99 -2.06 -26.96 18.41
C SER A 99 -1.46 -26.18 19.59
N GLU A 100 -2.29 -25.47 20.37
CA GLU A 100 -1.81 -24.72 21.53
C GLU A 100 -1.03 -25.60 22.53
N VAL A 101 -1.40 -26.89 22.60
CA VAL A 101 -0.72 -27.92 23.37
C VAL A 101 0.69 -28.15 22.85
N ASN A 102 0.88 -28.41 21.55
CA ASN A 102 2.21 -28.67 20.98
C ASN A 102 3.12 -27.43 21.03
N LEU A 103 2.55 -26.24 20.79
CA LEU A 103 3.28 -24.98 20.93
C LEU A 103 3.73 -24.75 22.38
N PHE A 104 2.87 -25.02 23.36
CA PHE A 104 3.23 -24.96 24.78
C PHE A 104 4.35 -25.95 25.12
N LEU A 105 4.23 -27.21 24.70
CA LEU A 105 5.26 -28.23 24.95
C LEU A 105 6.61 -27.80 24.35
N SER A 106 6.61 -27.28 23.11
CA SER A 106 7.82 -26.82 22.42
C SER A 106 8.50 -25.66 23.16
N ARG A 107 7.74 -24.63 23.60
CA ARG A 107 8.29 -23.51 24.39
C ARG A 107 8.92 -23.97 25.68
N ARG A 108 8.22 -24.84 26.43
CA ARG A 108 8.71 -25.32 27.72
C ARG A 108 9.92 -26.23 27.57
N MET A 109 9.92 -27.13 26.58
CA MET A 109 11.09 -27.96 26.31
C MET A 109 12.31 -27.16 25.88
N LYS A 110 12.14 -26.09 25.08
CA LYS A 110 13.26 -25.22 24.70
C LYS A 110 13.91 -24.56 25.91
N GLN A 111 13.11 -24.09 26.88
CA GLN A 111 13.63 -23.50 28.13
C GLN A 111 14.40 -24.52 28.96
N GLU A 112 13.89 -25.74 29.04
CA GLU A 112 14.50 -26.82 29.81
C GLU A 112 15.71 -27.46 29.09
N MET A 113 15.91 -27.20 27.80
CA MET A 113 16.93 -27.86 26.99
C MET A 113 18.36 -27.60 27.46
N GLN A 114 18.64 -26.45 28.07
CA GLN A 114 19.96 -26.12 28.62
C GLN A 114 20.27 -26.86 29.93
N ASN A 115 19.23 -27.12 30.74
CA ASN A 115 19.34 -27.72 32.07
C ASN A 115 19.03 -29.23 32.05
N ALA A 116 18.66 -29.77 30.89
CA ALA A 116 18.30 -31.16 30.73
C ALA A 116 19.48 -32.10 31.03
N PRO A 117 19.25 -33.23 31.72
CA PRO A 117 20.31 -34.16 32.13
C PRO A 117 21.00 -34.81 30.93
N THR A 118 20.28 -35.04 29.83
CA THR A 118 20.79 -35.59 28.58
C THR A 118 20.08 -34.95 27.39
N LYS A 119 20.77 -34.83 26.25
CA LYS A 119 20.13 -34.43 24.97
C LYS A 119 19.47 -35.60 24.26
N ASP A 120 19.98 -36.81 24.47
CA ASP A 120 19.39 -38.04 23.95
C ASP A 120 18.26 -38.51 24.88
N TRP A 121 17.26 -39.17 24.29
CA TRP A 121 16.09 -39.63 25.04
C TRP A 121 16.49 -40.70 26.08
N SER A 122 16.14 -40.48 27.34
CA SER A 122 16.41 -41.39 28.46
C SER A 122 15.28 -41.34 29.49
N MET A 123 15.16 -42.37 30.34
CA MET A 123 14.17 -42.34 31.42
C MET A 123 14.41 -41.19 32.42
N GLN A 124 15.66 -40.81 32.65
CA GLN A 124 16.01 -39.68 33.51
C GLN A 124 15.52 -38.36 32.92
N LEU A 125 15.69 -38.15 31.61
CA LEU A 125 15.17 -37.00 30.90
C LEU A 125 13.63 -36.98 30.89
N GLU A 126 13.00 -38.14 30.69
CA GLU A 126 11.54 -38.27 30.71
C GLU A 126 10.95 -37.82 32.05
N GLN A 127 11.49 -38.34 33.16
CA GLN A 127 11.07 -37.95 34.52
C GLN A 127 11.29 -36.47 34.77
N TYR A 128 12.47 -35.95 34.39
CA TYR A 128 12.81 -34.53 34.51
C TYR A 128 11.80 -33.63 33.77
N LEU A 129 11.52 -33.92 32.49
CA LEU A 129 10.58 -33.11 31.69
C LEU A 129 9.15 -33.21 32.22
N LEU A 130 8.70 -34.40 32.64
CA LEU A 130 7.38 -34.57 33.24
C LEU A 130 7.25 -33.74 34.52
N GLU A 131 8.22 -33.82 35.43
CA GLU A 131 8.21 -33.06 36.69
C GLU A 131 8.17 -31.55 36.44
N LYS A 132 8.95 -31.06 35.48
CA LYS A 132 9.02 -29.62 35.17
C LYS A 132 7.79 -29.10 34.43
N MET A 133 7.22 -29.89 33.52
CA MET A 133 6.16 -29.41 32.62
C MET A 133 4.76 -29.63 33.17
N THR A 134 4.53 -30.71 33.93
CA THR A 134 3.18 -31.12 34.38
C THR A 134 2.46 -30.07 35.22
N PRO A 135 3.08 -29.39 36.20
CA PRO A 135 2.37 -28.44 37.07
C PRO A 135 1.73 -27.30 36.30
N GLU A 136 2.46 -26.72 35.35
CA GLU A 136 1.95 -25.62 34.55
C GLU A 136 1.03 -26.07 33.41
N PHE A 137 1.34 -27.23 32.81
CA PHE A 137 0.47 -27.81 31.80
C PHE A 137 -0.92 -28.05 32.38
N GLN A 138 -1.00 -28.63 33.58
CA GLN A 138 -2.28 -28.90 34.25
C GLN A 138 -3.04 -27.62 34.59
N LYS A 139 -2.32 -26.54 34.91
CA LYS A 139 -2.91 -25.22 35.13
C LYS A 139 -3.52 -24.63 33.86
N LYS A 140 -2.84 -24.79 32.72
CA LYS A 140 -3.25 -24.20 31.43
C LYS A 140 -4.26 -25.06 30.67
N PHE A 141 -4.16 -26.38 30.80
CA PHE A 141 -4.95 -27.38 30.09
C PHE A 141 -5.56 -28.39 31.09
N PRO A 142 -6.46 -27.94 31.99
CA PRO A 142 -6.91 -28.74 33.13
C PRO A 142 -7.71 -29.99 32.77
N GLN A 143 -8.10 -30.16 31.51
CA GLN A 143 -8.85 -31.30 30.99
C GLN A 143 -7.96 -32.40 30.39
N PHE A 144 -6.66 -32.12 30.20
CA PHE A 144 -5.74 -32.98 29.48
C PHE A 144 -4.58 -33.42 30.38
N ARG A 145 -3.96 -34.56 30.07
CA ARG A 145 -2.69 -34.99 30.67
C ARG A 145 -1.61 -35.10 29.60
N ILE A 146 -0.40 -34.67 29.95
CA ILE A 146 0.76 -34.86 29.06
C ILE A 146 1.07 -36.36 28.98
N SER A 147 1.21 -36.88 27.77
CA SER A 147 1.67 -38.24 27.54
C SER A 147 3.18 -38.27 27.25
N VAL A 148 3.84 -39.34 27.68
CA VAL A 148 5.27 -39.58 27.44
C VAL A 148 5.59 -39.56 25.94
N SER A 149 4.72 -40.12 25.09
CA SER A 149 4.94 -40.17 23.64
C SER A 149 4.93 -38.77 23.01
N ALA A 150 4.06 -37.87 23.45
CA ALA A 150 4.02 -36.49 22.98
C ALA A 150 5.27 -35.71 23.44
N ILE A 151 5.72 -35.92 24.68
CA ILE A 151 6.98 -35.33 25.18
C ILE A 151 8.15 -35.81 24.33
N LYS A 152 8.25 -37.12 24.13
CA LYS A 152 9.32 -37.73 23.33
C LYS A 152 9.38 -37.18 21.91
N LYS A 153 8.25 -37.18 21.20
CA LYS A 153 8.17 -36.66 19.82
C LYS A 153 8.54 -35.18 19.74
N THR A 154 8.09 -34.38 20.70
CA THR A 154 8.38 -32.93 20.73
C THR A 154 9.86 -32.70 21.01
N TRP A 155 10.45 -33.42 21.97
CA TRP A 155 11.87 -33.35 22.29
C TRP A 155 12.75 -33.78 21.11
N GLU A 156 12.43 -34.91 20.47
CA GLU A 156 13.16 -35.41 19.30
C GLU A 156 13.14 -34.41 18.14
N LYS A 157 11.99 -33.78 17.88
CA LYS A 157 11.86 -32.72 16.86
C LYS A 157 12.69 -31.48 17.23
N LEU A 158 12.60 -31.01 18.48
CA LEU A 158 13.37 -29.87 18.97
C LEU A 158 14.87 -30.12 18.84
N VAL A 159 15.35 -31.29 19.27
CA VAL A 159 16.77 -31.68 19.15
C VAL A 159 17.19 -31.79 17.69
N LEU A 160 16.35 -32.36 16.82
CA LEU A 160 16.62 -32.46 15.38
C LEU A 160 16.83 -31.08 14.76
N TYR A 161 15.87 -30.17 14.93
CA TYR A 161 15.95 -28.83 14.35
C TYR A 161 17.06 -28.00 15.00
N THR A 162 17.28 -28.11 16.31
CA THR A 162 18.40 -27.46 17.00
C THR A 162 19.76 -27.93 16.45
N LYS A 163 19.95 -29.24 16.25
CA LYS A 163 21.19 -29.79 15.67
C LYS A 163 21.41 -29.31 14.22
N GLN A 164 20.35 -29.16 13.45
CA GLN A 164 20.44 -28.65 12.08
C GLN A 164 20.80 -27.17 12.04
N ILE A 165 20.17 -26.37 12.91
CA ILE A 165 20.42 -24.94 13.04
C ILE A 165 21.81 -24.64 13.63
N GLN A 166 22.31 -25.44 14.56
CA GLN A 166 23.66 -25.26 15.14
C GLN A 166 24.77 -25.26 14.10
N LYS A 167 24.55 -25.88 12.94
CA LYS A 167 25.51 -25.86 11.82
C LYS A 167 25.50 -24.53 11.04
N GLN A 168 24.54 -23.64 11.33
CA GLN A 168 24.30 -22.38 10.64
C GLN A 168 24.00 -21.30 11.69
N PRO A 169 25.02 -20.65 12.29
CA PRO A 169 24.82 -19.71 13.39
C PRO A 169 23.86 -18.55 13.04
N GLU A 170 23.80 -18.13 11.78
CA GLU A 170 22.90 -17.07 11.28
C GLU A 170 21.41 -17.49 11.25
N ALA A 171 21.09 -18.77 11.41
CA ALA A 171 19.71 -19.26 11.46
C ALA A 171 18.98 -18.93 12.77
N ILE A 172 19.69 -18.39 13.76
CA ILE A 172 19.14 -17.87 15.02
C ILE A 172 19.46 -16.38 15.12
N THR A 173 18.48 -15.57 15.52
CA THR A 173 18.65 -14.15 15.82
C THR A 173 19.33 -13.95 17.17
N ASP A 174 19.81 -12.74 17.45
CA ASP A 174 20.41 -12.39 18.75
C ASP A 174 19.43 -12.61 19.93
N GLU A 175 18.12 -12.59 19.66
CA GLU A 175 17.06 -12.89 20.62
C GLU A 175 16.83 -14.39 20.86
N GLY A 176 17.57 -15.26 20.18
CA GLY A 176 17.41 -16.71 20.27
C GLY A 176 16.21 -17.27 19.50
N LYS A 177 15.65 -16.51 18.55
CA LYS A 177 14.54 -16.95 17.68
C LYS A 177 15.02 -17.40 16.31
N VAL A 178 14.20 -18.16 15.59
CA VAL A 178 14.50 -18.59 14.21
C VAL A 178 14.55 -17.40 13.27
N ASN A 179 15.66 -17.25 12.54
CA ASN A 179 15.84 -16.23 11.50
C ASN A 179 15.17 -16.68 10.20
N ILE A 180 13.86 -16.37 10.07
CA ILE A 180 13.05 -16.73 8.89
C ILE A 180 13.69 -16.22 7.58
N PRO A 181 14.11 -14.95 7.44
CA PRO A 181 14.74 -14.46 6.22
C PRO A 181 15.95 -15.29 5.78
N PHE A 182 16.83 -15.62 6.73
CA PHE A 182 18.00 -16.46 6.45
C PHE A 182 17.60 -17.85 5.96
N LEU A 183 16.63 -18.51 6.60
CA LEU A 183 16.16 -19.82 6.19
C LEU A 183 15.55 -19.79 4.77
N ILE A 184 14.78 -18.76 4.44
CA ILE A 184 14.25 -18.57 3.08
C ILE A 184 15.39 -18.46 2.09
N LYS A 185 16.35 -17.55 2.33
CA LYS A 185 17.51 -17.31 1.46
C LYS A 185 18.32 -18.58 1.21
N GLN A 186 18.62 -19.35 2.26
CA GLN A 186 19.39 -20.60 2.13
C GLN A 186 18.62 -21.68 1.36
N ASN A 187 17.31 -21.82 1.59
CA ASN A 187 16.49 -22.76 0.83
C ASN A 187 16.42 -22.34 -0.65
N LEU A 188 16.22 -21.06 -0.94
CA LEU A 188 16.18 -20.55 -2.31
C LEU A 188 17.49 -20.75 -3.06
N LYS A 189 18.66 -20.56 -2.40
CA LYS A 189 19.98 -20.84 -2.98
C LYS A 189 20.07 -22.27 -3.54
N ASN A 190 19.52 -23.24 -2.81
CA ASN A 190 19.52 -24.65 -3.22
C ASN A 190 18.47 -24.95 -4.31
N HIS A 191 17.41 -24.14 -4.38
CA HIS A 191 16.29 -24.33 -5.31
C HIS A 191 16.48 -23.66 -6.68
N LEU A 192 17.36 -22.67 -6.80
CA LEU A 192 17.67 -21.98 -8.06
C LEU A 192 18.17 -22.91 -9.18
N HIS A 193 18.77 -24.05 -8.82
CA HIS A 193 19.38 -24.98 -9.76
C HIS A 193 18.55 -26.25 -10.01
N LEU A 194 17.42 -26.42 -9.31
CA LEU A 194 16.61 -27.62 -9.42
C LEU A 194 15.66 -27.51 -10.61
N LYS A 195 15.81 -28.42 -11.60
CA LYS A 195 14.84 -28.58 -12.68
C LYS A 195 13.46 -28.88 -12.09
N ARG A 196 12.50 -28.00 -12.31
CA ARG A 196 11.12 -28.22 -11.85
C ARG A 196 10.56 -29.47 -12.53
N PRO A 197 9.93 -30.39 -11.79
CA PRO A 197 9.18 -31.47 -12.42
C PRO A 197 8.03 -30.85 -13.23
N ASN A 198 7.92 -31.21 -14.51
CA ASN A 198 6.98 -30.63 -15.50
C ASN A 198 5.48 -30.68 -15.11
N PHE A 199 5.13 -31.29 -13.96
CA PHE A 199 3.75 -31.57 -13.55
C PHE A 199 3.34 -30.93 -12.21
N SER A 200 4.23 -30.23 -11.50
CA SER A 200 3.85 -29.52 -10.26
C SER A 200 3.33 -28.12 -10.58
N ALA A 201 2.28 -27.68 -9.87
CA ALA A 201 1.86 -26.29 -9.94
C ALA A 201 3.03 -25.36 -9.56
N PRO A 202 3.23 -24.22 -10.27
CA PRO A 202 4.40 -23.36 -10.11
C PRO A 202 4.65 -22.88 -8.67
N TYR A 203 3.59 -22.70 -7.87
CA TYR A 203 3.64 -22.23 -6.48
C TYR A 203 3.95 -23.32 -5.44
N TYR A 204 3.87 -24.60 -5.82
CA TYR A 204 4.03 -25.72 -4.90
C TYR A 204 5.39 -25.73 -4.16
N PRO A 205 6.53 -25.40 -4.81
CA PRO A 205 7.81 -25.27 -4.12
C PRO A 205 7.79 -24.22 -3.00
N ALA A 206 7.14 -23.07 -3.22
CA ALA A 206 7.01 -22.03 -2.20
C ALA A 206 6.25 -22.55 -0.97
N TYR A 207 5.12 -23.24 -1.18
CA TYR A 207 4.34 -23.83 -0.10
C TYR A 207 5.11 -24.89 0.68
N GLN A 208 5.85 -25.77 -0.02
CA GLN A 208 6.68 -26.79 0.64
C GLN A 208 7.77 -26.17 1.52
N MET A 209 8.43 -25.12 1.04
CA MET A 209 9.43 -24.38 1.82
C MET A 209 8.76 -23.71 3.03
N ALA A 210 7.64 -23.02 2.82
CA ALA A 210 6.88 -22.37 3.89
C ALA A 210 6.45 -23.36 4.97
N SER A 211 5.93 -24.54 4.60
CA SER A 211 5.53 -25.58 5.55
C SER A 211 6.70 -26.06 6.41
N ARG A 212 7.88 -26.25 5.81
CA ARG A 212 9.08 -26.70 6.55
C ARG A 212 9.61 -25.64 7.49
N ILE A 213 9.69 -24.39 7.03
CA ILE A 213 10.11 -23.26 7.87
C ILE A 213 9.11 -23.08 9.01
N SER A 214 7.81 -23.21 8.71
CA SER A 214 6.73 -23.13 9.70
C SER A 214 6.84 -24.20 10.79
N GLU A 215 7.09 -25.45 10.41
CA GLU A 215 7.34 -26.54 11.36
C GLU A 215 8.60 -26.29 12.21
N CYS A 216 9.65 -25.72 11.62
CA CYS A 216 10.88 -25.37 12.34
C CYS A 216 10.65 -24.27 13.38
N VAL A 217 9.93 -23.20 13.01
CA VAL A 217 9.53 -22.12 13.93
C VAL A 217 8.63 -22.65 15.04
N ALA A 218 7.65 -23.48 14.72
CA ALA A 218 6.78 -24.09 15.72
C ALA A 218 7.55 -25.01 16.69
N ALA A 219 8.52 -25.77 16.20
CA ALA A 219 9.33 -26.64 17.05
C ALA A 219 10.33 -25.89 17.93
N ILE A 220 10.97 -24.84 17.40
CA ILE A 220 12.00 -24.09 18.12
C ILE A 220 11.38 -22.96 18.92
N ASP A 221 10.66 -22.03 18.29
CA ASP A 221 10.13 -20.85 18.97
C ASP A 221 8.80 -21.14 19.67
N GLY A 222 8.12 -22.23 19.31
CA GLY A 222 6.80 -22.54 19.85
C GLY A 222 5.75 -21.53 19.41
N GLU A 223 5.94 -20.93 18.24
CA GLU A 223 5.01 -19.97 17.63
C GLU A 223 4.42 -20.59 16.36
N GLU A 224 3.16 -20.30 16.05
CA GLU A 224 2.55 -20.65 14.76
C GLU A 224 2.78 -19.48 13.80
N PRO A 225 3.67 -19.61 12.80
CA PRO A 225 3.77 -18.59 11.78
C PRO A 225 2.62 -18.71 10.79
N GLN A 226 2.25 -17.59 10.19
CA GLN A 226 1.20 -17.57 9.18
C GLN A 226 1.69 -18.20 7.88
N LEU A 227 1.33 -19.47 7.67
CA LEU A 227 1.79 -20.27 6.53
C LEU A 227 1.46 -19.60 5.18
N GLU A 228 0.30 -18.95 5.07
CA GLU A 228 -0.10 -18.24 3.86
C GLU A 228 0.80 -17.04 3.58
N GLU A 229 1.08 -16.20 4.57
CA GLU A 229 1.97 -15.03 4.44
C GLU A 229 3.39 -15.46 4.08
N LEU A 230 3.89 -16.51 4.73
CA LEU A 230 5.20 -17.09 4.44
C LEU A 230 5.26 -17.66 3.02
N THR A 231 4.20 -18.33 2.58
CA THR A 231 4.10 -18.83 1.19
C THR A 231 4.09 -17.69 0.19
N LYS A 232 3.35 -16.59 0.46
CA LYS A 232 3.32 -15.39 -0.40
C LYS A 232 4.69 -14.74 -0.51
N MET A 233 5.41 -14.60 0.60
CA MET A 233 6.76 -14.03 0.65
C MET A 233 7.75 -14.87 -0.17
N ILE A 234 7.79 -16.18 0.05
CA ILE A 234 8.68 -17.09 -0.67
C ILE A 234 8.33 -17.11 -2.16
N TRP A 235 7.04 -17.20 -2.51
CA TRP A 235 6.58 -17.16 -3.89
C TRP A 235 7.02 -15.87 -4.59
N THR A 236 6.78 -14.72 -3.96
CA THR A 236 7.14 -13.42 -4.53
C THR A 236 8.66 -13.31 -4.74
N THR A 237 9.46 -13.82 -3.81
CA THR A 237 10.93 -13.88 -3.97
C THR A 237 11.34 -14.81 -5.13
N GLN A 238 10.70 -15.99 -5.26
CA GLN A 238 10.96 -16.90 -6.39
C GLN A 238 10.66 -16.24 -7.74
N CYS A 239 9.61 -15.43 -7.80
CA CYS A 239 9.24 -14.70 -9.00
C CYS A 239 10.25 -13.63 -9.38
N GLN A 240 10.85 -12.95 -8.40
CA GLN A 240 11.93 -11.98 -8.63
C GLN A 240 13.19 -12.65 -9.19
N LEU A 241 13.42 -13.91 -8.82
CA LEU A 241 14.57 -14.70 -9.24
C LEU A 241 14.39 -15.37 -10.62
N ASP A 242 13.17 -15.81 -10.94
CA ASP A 242 12.85 -16.54 -12.17
C ASP A 242 11.77 -15.81 -12.99
N PRO A 243 12.13 -15.19 -14.13
CA PRO A 243 11.20 -14.41 -14.95
C PRO A 243 10.09 -15.29 -15.57
N HIS A 244 10.30 -16.61 -15.70
CA HIS A 244 9.26 -17.50 -16.22
C HIS A 244 8.08 -17.65 -15.24
N LEU A 245 8.29 -17.38 -13.95
CA LEU A 245 7.22 -17.39 -12.96
C LEU A 245 6.31 -16.15 -13.05
N ASN A 246 6.71 -15.11 -13.77
CA ASN A 246 5.95 -13.86 -13.93
C ASN A 246 4.57 -14.03 -14.58
N TYR A 247 4.41 -15.08 -15.39
CA TYR A 247 3.14 -15.35 -16.06
C TYR A 247 2.17 -16.23 -15.26
N HIS A 248 2.55 -16.68 -14.07
CA HIS A 248 1.74 -17.59 -13.27
C HIS A 248 1.01 -16.86 -12.14
N ILE A 249 -0.31 -17.02 -12.12
CA ILE A 249 -1.16 -16.51 -11.03
C ILE A 249 -1.19 -17.55 -9.91
N SER A 250 -0.59 -17.22 -8.77
CA SER A 250 -0.72 -17.95 -7.51
C SER A 250 -2.15 -17.85 -6.94
N PRO A 251 -2.70 -18.90 -6.31
CA PRO A 251 -3.96 -18.81 -5.57
C PRO A 251 -3.90 -17.85 -4.36
N TYR A 252 -2.71 -17.35 -4.02
CA TYR A 252 -2.46 -16.41 -2.93
C TYR A 252 -2.22 -14.97 -3.42
N HIS A 253 -2.46 -14.66 -4.71
CA HIS A 253 -2.11 -13.37 -5.36
C HIS A 253 -3.12 -12.22 -5.19
N GLU A 254 -4.06 -12.27 -4.25
CA GLU A 254 -4.92 -11.11 -3.98
C GLU A 254 -4.15 -10.05 -3.20
N TYR A 255 -3.44 -9.18 -3.94
CA TYR A 255 -2.91 -7.93 -3.41
C TYR A 255 -4.06 -6.94 -3.25
N ASN A 256 -4.06 -6.22 -2.13
CA ASN A 256 -5.07 -5.23 -1.85
C ASN A 256 -4.48 -3.81 -1.86
N GLN A 257 -5.34 -2.81 -1.77
CA GLN A 257 -4.94 -1.40 -1.75
C GLN A 257 -3.93 -1.05 -0.64
N ALA A 258 -3.87 -1.82 0.46
CA ALA A 258 -2.85 -1.61 1.49
C ALA A 258 -1.47 -2.12 1.02
N ASP A 259 -1.42 -3.23 0.27
CA ASP A 259 -0.19 -3.71 -0.35
C ASP A 259 0.32 -2.68 -1.38
N GLU A 260 -0.57 -2.12 -2.21
CA GLU A 260 -0.24 -1.04 -3.15
C GLU A 260 0.35 0.18 -2.44
N LEU A 261 -0.25 0.60 -1.32
CA LEU A 261 0.21 1.76 -0.56
C LEU A 261 1.59 1.51 0.09
N ILE A 262 1.82 0.31 0.63
CA ILE A 262 3.13 -0.08 1.20
C ILE A 262 4.19 -0.07 0.11
N VAL A 263 3.92 -0.70 -1.04
CA VAL A 263 4.89 -0.77 -2.14
C VAL A 263 5.14 0.59 -2.79
N LYS A 264 4.13 1.45 -2.91
CA LYS A 264 4.30 2.86 -3.31
C LYS A 264 5.30 3.56 -2.39
N THR A 265 5.13 3.40 -1.08
CA THR A 265 5.99 4.04 -0.08
C THR A 265 7.42 3.47 -0.10
N ILE A 266 7.58 2.15 -0.25
CA ILE A 266 8.90 1.51 -0.42
C ILE A 266 9.62 2.08 -1.65
N LEU A 267 8.90 2.21 -2.77
CA LEU A 267 9.47 2.73 -4.00
C LEU A 267 9.90 4.19 -3.85
N GLU A 268 9.08 5.03 -3.24
CA GLU A 268 9.40 6.44 -2.96
C GLU A 268 10.63 6.58 -2.05
N GLU A 269 10.73 5.79 -0.97
CA GLU A 269 11.87 5.86 -0.05
C GLU A 269 13.17 5.33 -0.67
N THR A 270 13.10 4.23 -1.42
CA THR A 270 14.27 3.68 -2.10
C THR A 270 14.68 4.47 -3.34
N ALA A 271 13.81 5.33 -3.87
CA ALA A 271 14.16 6.30 -4.91
C ALA A 271 14.95 7.48 -4.33
N LYS A 272 14.60 7.95 -3.12
CA LYS A 272 15.36 8.97 -2.38
C LYS A 272 16.72 8.45 -1.89
N HIS A 273 16.75 7.22 -1.40
CA HIS A 273 17.91 6.60 -0.79
C HIS A 273 18.15 5.20 -1.38
N PRO A 274 18.86 5.07 -2.52
CA PRO A 274 19.05 3.79 -3.21
C PRO A 274 19.72 2.70 -2.36
N SER A 275 20.60 3.10 -1.42
CA SER A 275 21.33 2.19 -0.54
C SER A 275 20.72 2.05 0.87
N ILE A 276 19.46 2.43 1.06
CA ILE A 276 18.78 2.32 2.34
C ILE A 276 18.69 0.85 2.80
N THR A 277 19.11 0.58 4.04
CA THR A 277 19.02 -0.76 4.62
C THR A 277 17.56 -1.13 4.87
N HIS A 278 17.23 -2.43 4.83
CA HIS A 278 15.85 -2.89 5.08
C HIS A 278 15.30 -2.43 6.45
N ARG A 279 16.15 -2.31 7.48
CA ARG A 279 15.75 -1.83 8.80
C ARG A 279 15.37 -0.34 8.78
N GLN A 280 16.18 0.48 8.11
CA GLN A 280 15.88 1.91 7.99
C GLN A 280 14.66 2.13 7.08
N LEU A 281 14.55 1.35 6.01
CA LEU A 281 13.40 1.37 5.11
C LEU A 281 12.10 0.99 5.84
N GLU A 282 12.14 -0.02 6.70
CA GLU A 282 11.00 -0.42 7.52
C GLU A 282 10.54 0.73 8.41
N TYR A 283 11.48 1.36 9.12
CA TYR A 283 11.20 2.52 9.96
C TYR A 283 10.58 3.67 9.15
N ASN A 284 11.18 4.04 8.02
CA ASN A 284 10.70 5.15 7.19
C ASN A 284 9.30 4.88 6.64
N VAL A 285 9.05 3.67 6.10
CA VAL A 285 7.74 3.26 5.58
C VAL A 285 6.70 3.27 6.70
N LEU A 286 7.03 2.73 7.87
CA LEU A 286 6.15 2.75 9.05
C LEU A 286 5.80 4.17 9.47
N MET A 287 6.77 5.08 9.55
CA MET A 287 6.53 6.46 9.95
C MET A 287 5.69 7.23 8.93
N SER A 288 5.95 7.03 7.63
CA SER A 288 5.16 7.63 6.55
C SER A 288 3.69 7.16 6.60
N LEU A 289 3.46 5.85 6.71
CA LEU A 289 2.12 5.28 6.78
C LEU A 289 1.40 5.65 8.09
N ARG A 290 2.11 5.72 9.22
CA ARG A 290 1.53 6.18 10.50
C ARG A 290 1.09 7.63 10.45
N THR A 291 1.83 8.47 9.75
CA THR A 291 1.47 9.88 9.55
C THR A 291 0.17 9.98 8.76
N LEU A 292 0.06 9.23 7.66
CA LEU A 292 -1.17 9.12 6.86
C LEU A 292 -2.35 8.56 7.66
N TYR A 293 -2.09 7.59 8.54
CA TYR A 293 -3.09 6.99 9.41
C TYR A 293 -3.65 8.00 10.41
N THR A 294 -2.77 8.63 11.19
CA THR A 294 -3.14 9.64 12.20
C THR A 294 -3.91 10.79 11.55
N PHE A 295 -3.42 11.27 10.41
CA PHE A 295 -4.09 12.32 9.63
C PHE A 295 -5.53 11.96 9.25
N SER A 296 -5.74 10.78 8.68
CA SER A 296 -7.04 10.36 8.15
C SER A 296 -8.09 10.11 9.25
N LEU A 297 -7.65 9.81 10.49
CA LEU A 297 -8.53 9.67 11.65
C LEU A 297 -8.94 11.01 12.24
N SER A 298 -8.00 11.95 12.36
CA SER A 298 -8.21 13.20 13.08
C SER A 298 -8.98 14.26 12.28
N ILE A 299 -9.07 14.11 10.96
CA ILE A 299 -9.56 15.17 10.07
C ILE A 299 -10.77 14.71 9.23
N SER A 300 -11.81 15.55 9.15
CA SER A 300 -13.00 15.31 8.33
C SER A 300 -12.69 15.48 6.84
N GLU A 301 -13.48 14.85 5.95
CA GLU A 301 -13.27 14.98 4.50
C GLU A 301 -13.44 16.43 4.01
N GLU A 302 -14.35 17.18 4.64
CA GLU A 302 -14.57 18.61 4.37
C GLU A 302 -13.33 19.44 4.67
N ILE A 303 -12.68 19.18 5.81
CA ILE A 303 -11.47 19.88 6.20
C ILE A 303 -10.31 19.56 5.24
N ILE A 304 -10.18 18.30 4.81
CA ILE A 304 -9.18 17.91 3.79
C ILE A 304 -9.45 18.66 2.48
N HIS A 305 -10.70 18.75 2.07
CA HIS A 305 -11.10 19.45 0.85
C HIS A 305 -10.76 20.94 0.91
N ASP A 306 -11.10 21.61 2.02
CA ASP A 306 -10.84 23.03 2.23
C ASP A 306 -9.32 23.29 2.21
N TYR A 307 -8.51 22.50 2.92
CA TYR A 307 -7.06 22.69 2.94
C TYR A 307 -6.38 22.38 1.62
N THR A 308 -6.83 21.32 0.93
CA THR A 308 -6.33 21.03 -0.41
C THR A 308 -6.62 22.19 -1.35
N SER A 309 -7.81 22.79 -1.26
CA SER A 309 -8.19 23.95 -2.06
C SER A 309 -7.35 25.18 -1.76
N LEU A 310 -7.12 25.48 -0.47
CA LEU A 310 -6.30 26.59 -0.01
C LEU A 310 -4.85 26.47 -0.51
N LEU A 311 -4.22 25.30 -0.31
CA LEU A 311 -2.83 25.04 -0.74
C LEU A 311 -2.69 25.06 -2.26
N LEU A 312 -3.62 24.43 -2.97
CA LEU A 312 -3.60 24.41 -4.44
C LEU A 312 -3.76 25.82 -5.00
N ALA A 313 -4.66 26.63 -4.44
CA ALA A 313 -4.85 28.01 -4.85
C ALA A 313 -3.61 28.87 -4.58
N ASP A 314 -2.97 28.71 -3.43
CA ASP A 314 -1.73 29.43 -3.07
C ASP A 314 -0.60 29.16 -4.10
N LYS A 315 -0.46 27.91 -4.53
CA LYS A 315 0.58 27.48 -5.47
C LYS A 315 0.27 27.84 -6.92
N LEU A 316 -0.99 27.79 -7.34
CA LEU A 316 -1.39 28.12 -8.71
C LEU A 316 -1.56 29.62 -8.95
N TYR A 317 -1.88 30.41 -7.92
CA TYR A 317 -2.12 31.84 -8.04
C TYR A 317 -0.99 32.61 -8.76
N PRO A 318 0.32 32.39 -8.45
CA PRO A 318 1.42 33.06 -9.16
C PRO A 318 1.50 32.75 -10.65
N THR A 319 0.93 31.61 -11.08
CA THR A 319 0.92 31.19 -12.50
C THR A 319 -0.21 31.83 -13.31
N ILE A 320 -1.14 32.53 -12.65
CA ILE A 320 -2.26 33.21 -13.29
C ILE A 320 -1.80 34.59 -13.78
N SER A 321 -1.83 34.79 -15.09
CA SER A 321 -1.65 36.12 -15.68
C SER A 321 -2.90 36.98 -15.45
N PHE A 322 -2.90 37.79 -14.40
CA PHE A 322 -4.02 38.70 -14.14
C PHE A 322 -4.11 39.85 -15.15
N GLU A 323 -2.97 40.29 -15.65
CA GLU A 323 -2.85 41.42 -16.59
C GLU A 323 -3.54 41.13 -17.93
N THR A 324 -3.72 39.85 -18.27
CA THR A 324 -4.48 39.44 -19.46
C THR A 324 -5.99 39.53 -19.29
N PHE A 325 -6.52 39.72 -18.07
CA PHE A 325 -7.96 39.60 -17.79
C PHE A 325 -8.57 40.78 -17.06
N SER A 326 -7.77 41.61 -16.39
CA SER A 326 -8.29 42.77 -15.66
C SER A 326 -7.26 43.90 -15.58
N SER A 327 -7.77 45.14 -15.59
CA SER A 327 -6.94 46.32 -15.31
C SER A 327 -6.49 46.35 -13.85
N LYS A 328 -5.39 47.06 -13.55
CA LYS A 328 -4.92 47.27 -12.16
C LYS A 328 -6.04 47.77 -11.24
N LYS A 329 -6.91 48.64 -11.75
CA LYS A 329 -8.08 49.14 -11.01
C LYS A 329 -9.07 48.02 -10.68
N GLN A 330 -9.46 47.21 -11.67
CA GLN A 330 -10.37 46.08 -11.48
C GLN A 330 -9.82 45.03 -10.51
N LYS A 331 -8.50 44.80 -10.50
CA LYS A 331 -7.86 43.92 -9.53
C LYS A 331 -8.08 44.38 -8.08
N VAL A 332 -7.87 45.67 -7.82
CA VAL A 332 -8.10 46.25 -6.47
C VAL A 332 -9.56 46.10 -6.04
N TYR A 333 -10.52 46.33 -6.95
CA TYR A 333 -11.95 46.16 -6.62
C TYR A 333 -12.33 44.70 -6.39
N LEU A 334 -11.72 43.77 -7.13
CA LEU A 334 -11.92 42.34 -6.92
C LEU A 334 -11.39 41.89 -5.56
N GLU A 335 -10.19 42.32 -5.17
CA GLU A 335 -9.61 42.04 -3.85
C GLU A 335 -10.47 42.62 -2.73
N LYS A 336 -10.92 43.89 -2.87
CA LYS A 336 -11.85 44.53 -1.92
C LYS A 336 -13.17 43.77 -1.81
N PHE A 337 -13.76 43.39 -2.94
CA PHE A 337 -15.00 42.62 -2.95
C PHE A 337 -14.83 41.29 -2.21
N ILE A 338 -13.76 40.54 -2.51
CA ILE A 338 -13.53 39.24 -1.86
C ILE A 338 -13.29 39.42 -0.36
N HIS A 339 -12.46 40.40 0.04
CA HIS A 339 -12.15 40.67 1.44
C HIS A 339 -13.40 41.12 2.22
N ARG A 340 -14.22 42.03 1.66
CA ARG A 340 -15.47 42.45 2.30
C ARG A 340 -16.39 41.25 2.58
N HIS A 341 -16.48 40.33 1.62
CA HIS A 341 -17.32 39.15 1.76
C HIS A 341 -16.67 37.99 2.51
N SER A 342 -15.36 38.01 2.74
CA SER A 342 -14.68 37.05 3.61
C SER A 342 -14.98 37.34 5.09
N LEU A 343 -15.09 38.63 5.45
CA LEU A 343 -15.35 39.06 6.84
C LEU A 343 -16.71 38.61 7.40
N TYR A 344 -17.73 38.45 6.57
CA TYR A 344 -19.06 38.01 7.01
C TYR A 344 -19.09 36.50 7.31
N LYS A 345 -18.43 36.04 8.38
CA LYS A 345 -18.41 34.61 8.75
C LYS A 345 -19.56 34.27 9.69
N LYS A 346 -20.35 33.24 9.35
CA LYS A 346 -21.21 32.59 10.36
C LYS A 346 -20.31 31.70 11.20
N SER A 347 -20.44 31.78 12.53
CA SER A 347 -19.54 31.16 13.51
C SER A 347 -19.31 29.64 13.35
N ASN A 348 -20.10 28.93 12.53
CA ASN A 348 -20.00 27.50 12.27
C ASN A 348 -20.07 27.08 10.78
N SER A 349 -19.96 27.99 9.81
CA SER A 349 -20.03 27.61 8.38
C SER A 349 -18.69 27.09 7.86
N ALA A 350 -18.70 25.97 7.13
CA ALA A 350 -17.54 25.45 6.40
C ALA A 350 -17.03 26.47 5.37
N LEU A 351 -15.72 26.47 5.08
CA LEU A 351 -15.13 27.44 4.13
C LEU A 351 -15.68 27.24 2.71
N CYS A 352 -15.98 26.00 2.34
CA CYS A 352 -16.66 25.67 1.09
C CYS A 352 -18.00 26.41 0.92
N ASP A 353 -18.76 26.64 2.01
CA ASP A 353 -20.03 27.38 1.93
C ASP A 353 -19.80 28.88 1.79
N GLN A 354 -18.75 29.41 2.42
CA GLN A 354 -18.30 30.78 2.23
C GLN A 354 -17.86 31.02 0.77
N LEU A 355 -17.12 30.10 0.17
CA LEU A 355 -16.76 30.13 -1.26
C LEU A 355 -18.02 30.19 -2.15
N LYS A 356 -18.95 29.24 -2.00
CA LYS A 356 -20.18 29.18 -2.80
C LYS A 356 -20.96 30.50 -2.73
N ARG A 357 -21.03 31.07 -1.53
CA ARG A 357 -21.69 32.36 -1.30
C ARG A 357 -20.99 33.51 -2.03
N ILE A 358 -19.66 33.63 -1.91
CA ILE A 358 -18.90 34.69 -2.59
C ILE A 358 -19.03 34.55 -4.11
N ILE A 359 -18.98 33.33 -4.66
CA ILE A 359 -19.18 33.09 -6.10
C ILE A 359 -20.59 33.48 -6.55
N ALA A 360 -21.62 33.11 -5.80
CA ALA A 360 -23.00 33.47 -6.12
C ALA A 360 -23.21 34.99 -6.10
N LEU A 361 -22.67 35.66 -5.08
CA LEU A 361 -22.69 37.12 -4.97
C LEU A 361 -21.92 37.79 -6.09
N TYR A 362 -20.77 37.25 -6.49
CA TYR A 362 -19.98 37.77 -7.60
C TYR A 362 -20.74 37.66 -8.93
N ALA A 363 -21.37 36.51 -9.20
CA ALA A 363 -22.21 36.32 -10.39
C ALA A 363 -23.39 37.31 -10.42
N LEU A 364 -23.92 37.68 -9.27
CA LEU A 364 -24.99 38.65 -9.14
C LEU A 364 -24.48 40.10 -9.28
N ALA A 365 -23.35 40.42 -8.65
CA ALA A 365 -22.71 41.74 -8.71
C ALA A 365 -22.30 42.13 -10.14
N THR A 366 -21.79 41.17 -10.92
CA THR A 366 -21.41 41.40 -12.33
C THR A 366 -22.59 41.68 -13.26
N GLN A 367 -23.82 41.37 -12.85
CA GLN A 367 -25.06 41.66 -13.58
C GLN A 367 -25.70 43.00 -13.18
N MET A 368 -25.09 43.74 -12.23
CA MET A 368 -25.63 45.03 -11.79
C MET A 368 -25.61 46.08 -12.91
N PRO A 369 -26.66 46.90 -13.05
CA PRO A 369 -26.66 48.02 -13.99
C PRO A 369 -25.50 48.97 -13.70
N LYS A 370 -24.75 49.41 -14.72
CA LYS A 370 -23.58 50.29 -14.52
C LYS A 370 -23.91 51.77 -14.30
N THR A 371 -25.17 52.15 -14.51
CA THR A 371 -25.63 53.55 -14.59
C THR A 371 -26.61 53.94 -13.49
N LEU A 372 -26.83 53.07 -12.50
CA LEU A 372 -27.77 53.32 -11.42
C LEU A 372 -27.28 54.51 -10.56
N SER A 373 -28.14 55.49 -10.35
CA SER A 373 -27.85 56.67 -9.53
C SER A 373 -27.93 56.35 -8.04
N GLN A 374 -27.31 57.21 -7.22
CA GLN A 374 -27.40 57.07 -5.76
C GLN A 374 -28.82 57.24 -5.22
N LEU A 375 -29.66 58.04 -5.91
CA LEU A 375 -31.06 58.26 -5.55
C LEU A 375 -31.90 57.01 -5.81
N GLU A 376 -31.77 56.40 -7.00
CA GLU A 376 -32.48 55.16 -7.36
C GLU A 376 -32.08 54.00 -6.44
N LEU A 377 -30.78 53.88 -6.10
CA LEU A 377 -30.34 52.84 -5.16
C LEU A 377 -30.90 53.09 -3.76
N LYS A 378 -30.96 54.36 -3.32
CA LYS A 378 -31.54 54.73 -2.03
C LYS A 378 -33.01 54.33 -1.94
N GLU A 379 -33.81 54.69 -2.94
CA GLU A 379 -35.23 54.32 -3.02
C GLU A 379 -35.41 52.80 -3.03
N ALA A 380 -34.58 52.07 -3.78
CA ALA A 380 -34.61 50.61 -3.81
C ALA A 380 -34.28 49.97 -2.45
N VAL A 381 -33.31 50.52 -1.72
CA VAL A 381 -32.97 50.06 -0.37
C VAL A 381 -34.12 50.32 0.60
N LEU A 382 -34.72 51.51 0.57
CA LEU A 382 -35.83 51.88 1.45
C LEU A 382 -37.08 51.04 1.20
N ALA A 383 -37.35 50.67 -0.05
CA ALA A 383 -38.49 49.79 -0.41
C ALA A 383 -38.29 48.32 0.03
N VAL A 384 -37.07 47.93 0.38
CA VAL A 384 -36.70 46.56 0.77
C VAL A 384 -36.41 46.45 2.27
N TYR A 385 -36.02 47.56 2.89
CA TYR A 385 -35.62 47.58 4.30
C TYR A 385 -36.81 47.28 5.22
N PRO A 386 -36.66 46.39 6.24
CA PRO A 386 -37.81 45.85 6.99
C PRO A 386 -38.69 46.90 7.70
N VAL A 387 -38.14 48.08 7.97
CA VAL A 387 -38.79 49.16 8.74
C VAL A 387 -39.58 50.11 7.84
N ASN A 388 -39.23 50.22 6.55
CA ASN A 388 -39.87 51.15 5.62
C ASN A 388 -40.63 50.37 4.54
N LYS A 389 -41.91 50.72 4.34
CA LYS A 389 -42.75 50.16 3.27
C LYS A 389 -42.95 51.19 2.17
N GLU A 390 -41.84 51.65 1.60
CA GLU A 390 -41.89 52.54 0.43
C GLU A 390 -42.28 51.75 -0.83
N GLU A 391 -42.86 52.46 -1.79
CA GLU A 391 -43.30 51.86 -3.05
C GLU A 391 -42.07 51.39 -3.84
N LYS A 392 -42.13 50.19 -4.43
CA LYS A 392 -40.97 49.60 -5.12
C LYS A 392 -40.73 50.35 -6.44
N PRO A 393 -39.56 50.99 -6.64
CA PRO A 393 -39.25 51.62 -7.92
C PRO A 393 -39.19 50.60 -9.07
N ASN A 394 -39.40 51.04 -10.31
CA ASN A 394 -39.35 50.13 -11.45
C ASN A 394 -37.89 49.85 -11.87
N LEU A 395 -37.22 48.97 -11.12
CA LEU A 395 -35.83 48.57 -11.35
C LEU A 395 -35.73 47.06 -11.66
N PRO A 396 -34.65 46.63 -12.35
CA PRO A 396 -34.42 45.21 -12.62
C PRO A 396 -34.36 44.36 -11.34
N GLN A 397 -34.93 43.15 -11.39
CA GLN A 397 -34.96 42.22 -10.25
C GLN A 397 -33.59 41.94 -9.63
N VAL A 398 -32.52 41.97 -10.43
CA VAL A 398 -31.14 41.76 -9.96
C VAL A 398 -30.72 42.79 -8.89
N VAL A 399 -31.19 44.03 -9.01
CA VAL A 399 -30.90 45.11 -8.04
C VAL A 399 -31.50 44.78 -6.69
N TYR A 400 -32.76 44.35 -6.68
CA TYR A 400 -33.46 43.92 -5.47
C TYR A 400 -32.83 42.69 -4.83
N THR A 401 -32.45 41.70 -5.63
CA THR A 401 -31.78 40.50 -5.12
C THR A 401 -30.39 40.84 -4.56
N PHE A 402 -29.64 41.76 -5.18
CA PHE A 402 -28.34 42.24 -4.65
C PHE A 402 -28.51 42.87 -3.28
N ILE A 403 -29.43 43.85 -3.17
CA ILE A 403 -29.75 44.57 -1.93
C ILE A 403 -30.16 43.59 -0.85
N MET A 404 -31.10 42.67 -1.14
CA MET A 404 -31.55 41.67 -0.17
C MET A 404 -30.42 40.75 0.31
N THR A 405 -29.51 40.37 -0.58
CA THR A 405 -28.42 39.46 -0.21
C THR A 405 -27.39 40.20 0.66
N GLU A 406 -27.03 41.43 0.30
CA GLU A 406 -26.15 42.30 1.11
C GLU A 406 -26.75 42.58 2.49
N LEU A 407 -28.05 42.89 2.56
CA LEU A 407 -28.77 43.05 3.84
C LEU A 407 -28.74 41.78 4.70
N ALA A 408 -28.95 40.61 4.10
CA ALA A 408 -28.91 39.33 4.83
C ALA A 408 -27.51 39.00 5.39
N LEU A 409 -26.44 39.48 4.74
CA LEU A 409 -25.08 39.38 5.28
C LEU A 409 -24.91 40.28 6.49
N MET A 410 -25.32 41.54 6.38
CA MET A 410 -25.22 42.56 7.44
C MET A 410 -26.02 42.19 8.69
N GLN A 411 -27.13 41.46 8.56
CA GLN A 411 -27.95 40.99 9.69
C GLN A 411 -27.21 40.03 10.64
N ASN A 412 -26.14 39.37 10.20
CA ASN A 412 -25.32 38.52 11.08
C ASN A 412 -24.33 39.33 11.93
N ASP A 413 -23.98 40.53 11.47
CA ASP A 413 -23.26 41.50 12.29
C ASP A 413 -24.27 42.31 13.09
N ARG A 414 -23.89 42.81 14.25
CA ARG A 414 -24.71 43.76 15.02
C ARG A 414 -24.85 45.12 14.29
N LEU A 415 -24.78 45.20 12.96
CA LEU A 415 -24.53 46.41 12.16
C LEU A 415 -25.78 47.03 11.51
N CYS A 416 -26.97 46.43 11.65
CA CYS A 416 -28.23 47.05 11.18
C CYS A 416 -28.77 48.16 12.11
N HIS A 417 -27.90 49.02 12.64
CA HIS A 417 -28.28 50.02 13.65
C HIS A 417 -28.88 51.32 13.07
N SER A 418 -28.61 51.66 11.79
CA SER A 418 -29.23 52.81 11.14
C SER A 418 -29.40 52.62 9.63
N VAL A 419 -30.46 53.23 9.08
CA VAL A 419 -30.75 53.20 7.64
C VAL A 419 -29.64 53.89 6.84
N GLU A 420 -29.03 54.94 7.40
CA GLU A 420 -27.92 55.67 6.79
C GLU A 420 -26.68 54.77 6.63
N HIS A 421 -26.38 53.93 7.62
CA HIS A 421 -25.26 53.00 7.54
C HIS A 421 -25.49 51.94 6.47
N VAL A 422 -26.70 51.39 6.42
CA VAL A 422 -27.11 50.40 5.41
C VAL A 422 -26.99 50.99 4.00
N LEU A 423 -27.49 52.21 3.81
CA LEU A 423 -27.38 52.94 2.53
C LEU A 423 -25.92 53.15 2.13
N PHE A 424 -25.07 53.58 3.07
CA PHE A 424 -23.65 53.78 2.82
C PHE A 424 -22.95 52.48 2.41
N THR A 425 -23.21 51.39 3.13
CA THR A 425 -22.57 50.08 2.87
C THR A 425 -23.03 49.49 1.54
N ILE A 426 -24.33 49.53 1.23
CA ILE A 426 -24.88 49.05 -0.04
C ILE A 426 -24.40 49.91 -1.21
N TRP A 427 -24.27 51.23 -1.03
CA TRP A 427 -23.70 52.11 -2.05
C TRP A 427 -22.25 51.74 -2.35
N ASN A 428 -21.42 51.53 -1.33
CA ASN A 428 -20.03 51.10 -1.52
C ASN A 428 -19.95 49.73 -2.21
N ALA A 429 -20.80 48.78 -1.79
CA ALA A 429 -20.92 47.47 -2.41
C ALA A 429 -21.27 47.55 -3.91
N TYR A 430 -22.18 48.44 -4.27
CA TYR A 430 -22.55 48.70 -5.66
C TYR A 430 -21.40 49.33 -6.45
N GLN A 431 -20.70 50.32 -5.87
CA GLN A 431 -19.52 50.94 -6.52
C GLN A 431 -18.39 49.93 -6.78
N GLU A 432 -18.22 48.94 -5.90
CA GLU A 432 -17.34 47.81 -6.15
C GLU A 432 -17.87 46.93 -7.29
N ALA A 433 -19.14 46.54 -7.23
CA ALA A 433 -19.79 45.63 -8.17
C ALA A 433 -19.67 46.08 -9.63
N ILE A 434 -19.94 47.37 -9.93
CA ILE A 434 -19.90 47.90 -11.30
C ILE A 434 -18.49 47.94 -11.90
N LEU A 435 -17.45 47.85 -11.06
CA LEU A 435 -16.04 47.84 -11.44
C LEU A 435 -15.43 46.43 -11.41
N LEU A 436 -16.22 45.39 -11.13
CA LEU A 436 -15.72 44.03 -11.21
C LEU A 436 -15.43 43.62 -12.67
N PRO A 437 -14.34 42.86 -12.92
CA PRO A 437 -14.16 42.22 -14.22
C PRO A 437 -15.26 41.16 -14.43
N ASN A 438 -15.57 40.80 -15.67
CA ASN A 438 -16.47 39.67 -15.93
C ASN A 438 -15.66 38.36 -15.97
N LEU A 439 -15.66 37.61 -14.86
CA LEU A 439 -14.99 36.31 -14.75
C LEU A 439 -15.98 35.14 -14.64
N VAL A 440 -17.27 35.34 -14.94
CA VAL A 440 -18.31 34.31 -14.77
C VAL A 440 -18.03 33.08 -15.64
N GLU A 441 -17.56 33.30 -16.87
CA GLU A 441 -17.14 32.23 -17.80
C GLU A 441 -15.77 31.61 -17.43
N LYS A 442 -15.06 32.22 -16.47
CA LYS A 442 -13.73 31.80 -15.97
C LYS A 442 -13.80 31.45 -14.49
N LYS A 443 -14.81 30.66 -14.12
CA LYS A 443 -15.12 30.29 -12.73
C LYS A 443 -13.92 29.78 -11.94
N GLU A 444 -13.06 29.00 -12.57
CA GLU A 444 -11.84 28.45 -11.95
C GLU A 444 -10.88 29.54 -11.46
N LEU A 445 -10.68 30.58 -12.27
CA LEU A 445 -9.81 31.70 -11.92
C LEU A 445 -10.37 32.51 -10.75
N LEU A 446 -11.70 32.66 -10.71
CA LEU A 446 -12.41 33.26 -9.58
C LEU A 446 -12.30 32.39 -8.32
N GLU A 447 -12.42 31.07 -8.42
CA GLU A 447 -12.25 30.14 -7.31
C GLU A 447 -10.85 30.23 -6.71
N ILE A 448 -9.80 30.20 -7.54
CA ILE A 448 -8.40 30.33 -7.09
C ILE A 448 -8.18 31.66 -6.36
N LEU A 449 -8.74 32.76 -6.89
CA LEU A 449 -8.67 34.07 -6.24
C LEU A 449 -9.33 34.10 -4.86
N ILE A 450 -10.53 33.56 -4.76
CA ILE A 450 -11.27 33.57 -3.51
C ILE A 450 -10.51 32.74 -2.48
N TRP A 451 -10.10 31.52 -2.83
CA TRP A 451 -9.30 30.68 -1.95
C TRP A 451 -7.98 31.34 -1.53
N LYS A 452 -7.27 31.98 -2.47
CA LYS A 452 -6.03 32.70 -2.14
C LYS A 452 -6.26 33.83 -1.14
N ASN A 453 -7.33 34.60 -1.26
CA ASN A 453 -7.62 35.67 -0.29
C ASN A 453 -8.09 35.13 1.06
N LEU A 454 -8.87 34.04 1.07
CA LEU A 454 -9.25 33.35 2.31
C LEU A 454 -8.04 32.82 3.09
N THR A 455 -6.93 32.42 2.43
CA THR A 455 -5.69 32.02 3.13
C THR A 455 -5.06 33.14 3.94
N LEU A 456 -5.14 34.39 3.46
CA LEU A 456 -4.45 35.54 4.05
C LEU A 456 -5.15 36.05 5.31
N ASP A 457 -6.48 35.94 5.35
CA ASP A 457 -7.29 36.52 6.43
C ASP A 457 -7.39 35.63 7.68
N GLU A 458 -7.15 34.31 7.60
CA GLU A 458 -7.55 33.39 8.68
C GLU A 458 -6.41 32.59 9.39
N GLU A 459 -5.15 32.77 8.99
CA GLU A 459 -3.99 31.97 9.48
C GLU A 459 -4.27 30.45 9.45
N LEU A 460 -5.17 30.00 8.58
CA LEU A 460 -5.74 28.64 8.61
C LEU A 460 -4.69 27.55 8.45
N LEU A 461 -3.72 27.80 7.57
CA LEU A 461 -2.62 26.89 7.30
C LEU A 461 -1.68 26.74 8.51
N GLN A 462 -1.63 27.73 9.40
CA GLN A 462 -0.79 27.70 10.61
C GLN A 462 -1.42 26.88 11.75
N LYS A 463 -2.73 26.62 11.70
CA LYS A 463 -3.46 25.86 12.72
C LYS A 463 -3.32 24.33 12.59
N ILE A 464 -2.74 23.86 11.49
CA ILE A 464 -2.56 22.43 11.22
C ILE A 464 -1.11 22.05 11.51
N PRO A 465 -0.86 20.85 12.06
CA PRO A 465 0.47 20.26 12.07
C PRO A 465 1.17 20.32 10.71
N SER A 466 2.43 20.76 10.67
CA SER A 466 3.22 20.93 9.43
C SER A 466 3.30 19.64 8.60
N CYS A 467 3.45 18.49 9.27
CA CYS A 467 3.51 17.19 8.61
C CYS A 467 2.28 16.85 7.76
N ILE A 468 1.12 17.42 8.11
CA ILE A 468 -0.12 17.24 7.37
C ILE A 468 -0.13 18.13 6.12
N VAL A 469 0.27 19.39 6.28
CA VAL A 469 0.38 20.34 5.17
C VAL A 469 1.35 19.80 4.12
N GLU A 470 2.51 19.33 4.55
CA GLU A 470 3.52 18.71 3.70
C GLU A 470 2.96 17.51 2.92
N LYS A 471 2.14 16.66 3.56
CA LYS A 471 1.58 15.48 2.89
C LYS A 471 0.48 15.83 1.90
N ILE A 472 -0.37 16.82 2.20
CA ILE A 472 -1.35 17.33 1.23
C ILE A 472 -0.62 17.96 0.05
N GLU A 473 0.40 18.78 0.31
CA GLU A 473 1.21 19.41 -0.74
C GLU A 473 1.92 18.39 -1.63
N GLU A 474 2.47 17.32 -1.05
CA GLU A 474 3.09 16.23 -1.80
C GLU A 474 2.09 15.54 -2.74
N GLU A 475 0.87 15.25 -2.29
CA GLU A 475 -0.13 14.60 -3.15
C GLU A 475 -0.73 15.57 -4.20
N ILE A 476 -0.86 16.87 -3.88
CA ILE A 476 -1.16 17.91 -4.88
C ILE A 476 -0.08 17.93 -5.97
N ALA A 477 1.19 17.96 -5.56
CA ALA A 477 2.32 18.00 -6.47
C ALA A 477 2.32 16.75 -7.35
N ASN A 478 2.13 15.55 -6.78
CA ASN A 478 2.03 14.31 -7.53
C ASN A 478 0.91 14.36 -8.58
N ALA A 479 -0.30 14.80 -8.21
CA ALA A 479 -1.41 14.91 -9.15
C ALA A 479 -1.11 15.88 -10.30
N PHE A 480 -0.47 17.02 -10.00
CA PHE A 480 -0.17 18.03 -11.01
C PHE A 480 1.02 17.67 -11.91
N ILE A 481 2.06 17.06 -11.34
CA ILE A 481 3.24 16.57 -12.07
C ILE A 481 2.82 15.46 -13.03
N ASP A 482 2.01 14.53 -12.56
CA ASP A 482 1.54 13.40 -13.36
C ASP A 482 0.67 13.88 -14.52
N ASN A 483 -0.14 14.94 -14.34
CA ASN A 483 -0.95 15.50 -15.42
C ASN A 483 -1.01 17.04 -15.41
N PRO A 484 -0.02 17.72 -16.00
CA PRO A 484 0.12 19.18 -15.94
C PRO A 484 -0.97 19.96 -16.70
N LYS A 485 -1.82 19.26 -17.47
CA LYS A 485 -2.94 19.84 -18.22
C LYS A 485 -4.24 19.86 -17.41
N GLN A 486 -4.28 19.21 -16.26
CA GLN A 486 -5.47 19.21 -15.41
C GLN A 486 -5.74 20.61 -14.87
N ASN A 487 -7.04 20.92 -14.76
CA ASN A 487 -7.51 22.13 -14.12
C ASN A 487 -7.57 21.95 -12.59
N PHE A 488 -7.76 23.05 -11.89
CA PHE A 488 -7.89 23.13 -10.43
C PHE A 488 -8.85 22.08 -9.87
N TYR A 489 -10.04 21.93 -10.48
CA TYR A 489 -11.05 21.00 -10.01
C TYR A 489 -10.61 19.54 -10.12
N HIS A 490 -9.99 19.15 -11.23
CA HIS A 490 -9.48 17.78 -11.41
C HIS A 490 -8.33 17.46 -10.46
N LEU A 491 -7.41 18.41 -10.23
CA LEU A 491 -6.32 18.26 -9.25
C LEU A 491 -6.87 18.11 -7.83
N LEU A 492 -7.83 18.96 -7.46
CA LEU A 492 -8.52 18.89 -6.17
C LEU A 492 -9.26 17.55 -5.99
N GLN A 493 -9.95 17.08 -7.03
CA GLN A 493 -10.64 15.81 -7.01
C GLN A 493 -9.67 14.63 -6.87
N ALA A 494 -8.59 14.60 -7.64
CA ALA A 494 -7.58 13.54 -7.59
C ALA A 494 -6.93 13.44 -6.20
N THR A 495 -6.54 14.59 -5.63
CA THR A 495 -5.93 14.67 -4.31
C THR A 495 -6.91 14.22 -3.21
N ASN A 496 -8.15 14.71 -3.23
CA ASN A 496 -9.16 14.31 -2.25
C ASN A 496 -9.53 12.83 -2.37
N GLN A 497 -9.57 12.28 -3.59
CA GLN A 497 -9.82 10.85 -3.81
C GLN A 497 -8.72 9.98 -3.20
N PHE A 498 -7.45 10.40 -3.26
CA PHE A 498 -6.37 9.70 -2.57
C PHE A 498 -6.64 9.62 -1.07
N PHE A 499 -6.88 10.75 -0.39
CA PHE A 499 -7.14 10.76 1.04
C PHE A 499 -8.42 10.02 1.44
N LYS A 500 -9.46 10.07 0.59
CA LYS A 500 -10.67 9.27 0.77
C LYS A 500 -10.36 7.77 0.75
N LYS A 501 -9.58 7.29 -0.22
CA LYS A 501 -9.15 5.87 -0.28
C LYS A 501 -8.35 5.48 0.96
N VAL A 502 -7.41 6.33 1.41
CA VAL A 502 -6.65 6.09 2.64
C VAL A 502 -7.59 5.99 3.85
N LYS A 503 -8.57 6.89 3.96
CA LYS A 503 -9.55 6.87 5.05
C LYS A 503 -10.47 5.64 5.00
N GLU A 504 -10.89 5.20 3.81
CA GLU A 504 -11.64 3.97 3.61
C GLU A 504 -10.83 2.73 3.99
N LEU A 505 -9.55 2.68 3.61
CA LEU A 505 -8.64 1.62 4.03
C LEU A 505 -8.57 1.52 5.55
N ILE A 506 -8.48 2.66 6.23
CA ILE A 506 -8.39 2.73 7.69
C ILE A 506 -9.69 2.30 8.37
N LYS A 507 -10.85 2.67 7.82
CA LYS A 507 -12.15 2.26 8.35
C LYS A 507 -12.39 0.75 8.16
N ASN A 508 -11.98 0.21 7.02
CA ASN A 508 -12.26 -1.18 6.62
C ASN A 508 -11.21 -2.18 7.14
N LYS A 509 -9.97 -1.74 7.35
CA LYS A 509 -8.86 -2.57 7.83
C LYS A 509 -8.35 -2.04 9.17
N LYS A 510 -8.19 -2.94 10.14
CA LYS A 510 -7.51 -2.57 11.39
C LYS A 510 -6.07 -2.18 11.02
N TRP A 511 -5.61 -0.99 11.43
CA TRP A 511 -4.22 -0.53 11.23
C TRP A 511 -3.16 -1.61 11.51
N MET A 512 -3.41 -2.42 12.55
CA MET A 512 -2.58 -3.58 12.91
C MET A 512 -2.35 -4.59 11.76
N GLU A 513 -3.29 -4.73 10.82
CA GLU A 513 -3.11 -5.58 9.62
C GLU A 513 -2.16 -4.95 8.61
N ILE A 514 -2.20 -3.62 8.44
CA ILE A 514 -1.28 -2.91 7.53
C ILE A 514 0.13 -2.96 8.12
N GLU A 515 0.27 -2.66 9.41
CA GLU A 515 1.55 -2.67 10.12
C GLU A 515 2.26 -4.03 10.04
N LYS A 516 1.51 -5.13 10.20
CA LYS A 516 2.05 -6.50 10.07
C LYS A 516 2.58 -6.83 8.67
N LYS A 517 2.08 -6.16 7.63
CA LYS A 517 2.50 -6.38 6.24
C LYS A 517 3.75 -5.59 5.85
N ILE A 518 4.12 -4.55 6.59
CA ILE A 518 5.25 -3.67 6.23
C ILE A 518 6.55 -4.47 6.17
N TYR A 519 6.92 -5.15 7.25
CA TYR A 519 8.18 -5.90 7.32
C TYR A 519 8.30 -6.95 6.20
N PRO A 520 7.32 -7.85 5.96
CA PRO A 520 7.36 -8.81 4.85
C PRO A 520 7.62 -8.21 3.48
N TRP A 521 7.13 -7.00 3.21
CA TRP A 521 7.32 -6.32 1.93
C TRP A 521 8.65 -5.57 1.87
N VAL A 522 9.04 -4.88 2.94
CA VAL A 522 10.29 -4.12 3.01
C VAL A 522 11.51 -5.00 2.76
N ILE A 523 11.56 -6.22 3.31
CA ILE A 523 12.67 -7.15 3.12
C ILE A 523 12.80 -7.73 1.70
N GLN A 524 11.85 -7.42 0.81
CA GLN A 524 11.88 -7.75 -0.62
C GLN A 524 12.19 -6.51 -1.50
N GLY A 525 12.21 -5.32 -0.89
CA GLY A 525 12.59 -4.06 -1.53
C GLY A 525 11.66 -3.57 -2.63
N ASP A 526 12.21 -2.71 -3.48
CA ASP A 526 11.57 -2.05 -4.62
C ASP A 526 11.19 -3.00 -5.76
N MET A 527 11.85 -4.17 -5.88
CA MET A 527 11.52 -5.21 -6.86
C MET A 527 10.07 -5.71 -6.78
N LEU A 528 9.39 -5.49 -5.65
CA LEU A 528 7.96 -5.79 -5.48
C LEU A 528 7.06 -5.04 -6.45
N CYS A 529 7.47 -3.87 -6.94
CA CYS A 529 6.66 -3.08 -7.86
C CYS A 529 6.43 -3.75 -9.23
N GLN A 530 7.13 -4.86 -9.53
CA GLN A 530 6.83 -5.70 -10.70
C GLN A 530 5.55 -6.53 -10.51
N ARG A 531 5.17 -6.82 -9.26
CA ARG A 531 4.06 -7.72 -8.92
C ARG A 531 2.86 -7.00 -8.36
N ILE A 532 3.12 -5.98 -7.56
CA ILE A 532 2.09 -5.15 -6.96
C ILE A 532 2.02 -3.90 -7.83
N GLU A 533 1.04 -3.87 -8.73
CA GLU A 533 0.79 -2.71 -9.57
C GLU A 533 0.45 -1.52 -8.68
N ILE A 534 1.27 -0.48 -8.76
CA ILE A 534 0.99 0.79 -8.12
C ILE A 534 0.14 1.56 -9.14
N GLY A 535 -1.07 1.99 -8.77
CA GLY A 535 -1.96 2.74 -9.65
C GLY A 535 -1.35 4.09 -10.07
N ILE A 536 -0.53 4.08 -11.12
CA ILE A 536 0.25 5.22 -11.63
C ILE A 536 -0.44 5.81 -12.87
N ASP A 537 -0.54 7.13 -12.96
CA ASP A 537 -1.04 7.84 -14.15
C ASP A 537 -0.01 7.76 -15.29
N PRO A 538 -0.46 7.47 -16.52
CA PRO A 538 0.43 7.24 -17.65
C PRO A 538 1.24 8.45 -18.14
N PHE A 539 0.90 9.72 -17.90
CA PHE A 539 1.48 10.79 -18.74
C PHE A 539 2.99 11.06 -18.50
N LEU A 540 3.43 11.29 -17.26
CA LEU A 540 4.88 11.42 -16.97
C LEU A 540 5.62 10.09 -17.20
N LEU A 541 5.02 8.96 -16.84
CA LEU A 541 5.60 7.64 -17.07
C LEU A 541 5.81 7.35 -18.58
N GLN A 542 4.86 7.75 -19.42
CA GLN A 542 4.95 7.65 -20.88
C GLN A 542 6.04 8.58 -21.42
N PHE A 543 6.19 9.79 -20.86
CA PHE A 543 7.29 10.68 -21.24
C PHE A 543 8.66 10.07 -20.90
N ILE A 544 8.81 9.51 -19.69
CA ILE A 544 10.00 8.77 -19.26
C ILE A 544 10.29 7.61 -20.21
N TYR A 545 9.28 6.82 -20.60
CA TYR A 545 9.44 5.72 -21.53
C TYR A 545 9.87 6.17 -22.93
N GLN A 546 9.26 7.24 -23.45
CA GLN A 546 9.65 7.83 -24.74
C GLN A 546 11.08 8.37 -24.72
N LYS A 547 11.54 8.88 -23.58
CA LYS A 547 12.92 9.35 -23.41
C LYS A 547 13.89 8.19 -23.41
N TRP A 548 13.63 7.18 -22.56
CA TRP A 548 14.44 5.97 -22.46
C TRP A 548 14.70 5.29 -23.83
N THR A 549 13.70 5.27 -24.71
CA THR A 549 13.82 4.65 -26.04
C THR A 549 14.62 5.48 -27.07
N LYS A 550 14.92 6.76 -26.78
CA LYS A 550 15.54 7.70 -27.74
C LYS A 550 16.91 8.20 -27.31
N THR A 551 17.21 8.21 -26.02
CA THR A 551 18.47 8.74 -25.48
C THR A 551 19.34 7.64 -24.89
N THR A 552 20.64 7.75 -25.14
CA THR A 552 21.68 7.01 -24.43
C THR A 552 22.16 7.86 -23.26
N PHE A 553 22.53 7.21 -22.17
CA PHE A 553 23.05 7.86 -20.97
C PHE A 553 23.97 6.93 -20.22
N GLU A 554 24.90 7.51 -19.46
CA GLU A 554 25.91 6.74 -18.72
C GLU A 554 25.46 6.47 -17.29
N THR A 555 24.69 7.37 -16.69
CA THR A 555 24.20 7.23 -15.30
C THR A 555 22.70 7.48 -15.19
N HIS A 556 22.10 6.90 -14.14
CA HIS A 556 20.70 7.15 -13.79
C HIS A 556 20.44 8.65 -13.54
N GLU A 557 21.38 9.34 -12.90
CA GLU A 557 21.29 10.77 -12.62
C GLU A 557 21.25 11.62 -13.89
N GLN A 558 22.11 11.31 -14.88
CA GLN A 558 22.09 12.00 -16.17
C GLN A 558 20.74 11.83 -16.87
N PHE A 559 20.19 10.62 -16.88
CA PHE A 559 18.88 10.37 -17.48
C PHE A 559 17.76 11.14 -16.78
N VAL A 560 17.73 11.11 -15.46
CA VAL A 560 16.72 11.82 -14.67
C VAL A 560 16.81 13.33 -14.88
N ASN A 561 18.03 13.89 -14.91
CA ASN A 561 18.24 15.32 -15.16
C ASN A 561 17.77 15.73 -16.56
N GLN A 562 18.03 14.92 -17.59
CA GLN A 562 17.52 15.17 -18.94
C GLN A 562 15.98 15.14 -19.00
N VAL A 563 15.36 14.14 -18.37
CA VAL A 563 13.89 14.05 -18.27
C VAL A 563 13.35 15.27 -17.54
N TYR A 564 13.97 15.65 -16.43
CA TYR A 564 13.57 16.79 -15.61
C TYR A 564 13.60 18.10 -16.40
N GLU A 565 14.74 18.42 -17.02
CA GLU A 565 14.92 19.66 -17.78
C GLU A 565 13.93 19.76 -18.94
N GLU A 566 13.79 18.70 -19.73
CA GLU A 566 12.88 18.71 -20.87
C GLU A 566 11.41 18.72 -20.47
N TYR A 567 11.04 18.02 -19.40
CA TYR A 567 9.66 18.02 -18.92
C TYR A 567 9.28 19.40 -18.35
N LEU A 568 10.19 20.04 -17.62
CA LEU A 568 10.01 21.39 -17.10
C LEU A 568 9.95 22.44 -18.20
N GLN A 569 10.77 22.31 -19.26
CA GLN A 569 10.68 23.17 -20.45
C GLN A 569 9.32 23.06 -21.14
N LYS A 570 8.74 21.85 -21.25
CA LYS A 570 7.41 21.64 -21.81
C LYS A 570 6.29 22.14 -20.90
N HIS A 571 6.51 22.12 -19.59
CA HIS A 571 5.53 22.48 -18.58
C HIS A 571 6.11 23.46 -17.53
N PRO A 572 6.40 24.73 -17.90
CA PRO A 572 7.09 25.67 -17.01
C PRO A 572 6.36 25.96 -15.68
N LYS A 573 5.03 25.77 -15.65
CA LYS A 573 4.21 25.92 -14.45
C LYS A 573 4.59 24.95 -13.32
N LEU A 574 5.27 23.85 -13.64
CA LEU A 574 5.76 22.89 -12.65
C LEU A 574 6.98 23.38 -11.87
N ALA A 575 7.56 24.53 -12.22
CA ALA A 575 8.72 25.10 -11.51
C ALA A 575 8.44 25.32 -10.01
N VAL A 576 7.18 25.55 -9.64
CA VAL A 576 6.73 25.67 -8.23
C VAL A 576 6.93 24.36 -7.44
N TYR A 577 7.05 23.23 -8.12
CA TYR A 577 7.21 21.89 -7.56
C TYR A 577 8.52 21.22 -8.02
N ALA A 578 9.58 21.99 -8.22
CA ALA A 578 10.86 21.50 -8.74
C ALA A 578 11.42 20.29 -7.97
N ASP A 579 11.43 20.36 -6.64
CA ASP A 579 11.97 19.27 -5.80
C ASP A 579 11.10 18.02 -5.87
N GLN A 580 9.77 18.19 -5.83
CA GLN A 580 8.81 17.09 -5.94
C GLN A 580 8.85 16.46 -7.34
N LEU A 581 9.07 17.25 -8.39
CA LEU A 581 9.21 16.77 -9.77
C LEU A 581 10.41 15.83 -9.90
N SER A 582 11.58 16.23 -9.38
CA SER A 582 12.77 15.38 -9.40
C SER A 582 12.54 14.04 -8.68
N ARG A 583 11.96 14.09 -7.47
CA ARG A 583 11.61 12.89 -6.69
C ARG A 583 10.61 12.00 -7.44
N ARG A 584 9.57 12.60 -8.03
CA ARG A 584 8.55 11.87 -8.79
C ARG A 584 9.14 11.19 -10.01
N ILE A 585 10.03 11.87 -10.75
CA ILE A 585 10.74 11.28 -11.89
C ILE A 585 11.59 10.09 -11.42
N TRP A 586 12.35 10.21 -10.33
CA TRP A 586 13.12 9.09 -9.78
C TRP A 586 12.25 7.88 -9.44
N THR A 587 11.14 8.09 -8.73
CA THR A 587 10.18 7.03 -8.39
C THR A 587 9.61 6.35 -9.62
N LEU A 588 9.14 7.12 -10.61
CA LEU A 588 8.55 6.58 -11.84
C LEU A 588 9.59 5.94 -12.77
N TYR A 589 10.81 6.47 -12.79
CA TYR A 589 11.92 5.88 -13.53
C TYR A 589 12.29 4.52 -12.94
N LYS A 590 12.37 4.42 -11.60
CA LYS A 590 12.62 3.16 -10.91
C LYS A 590 11.48 2.16 -11.10
N TYR A 591 10.23 2.61 -11.08
CA TYR A 591 9.08 1.78 -11.45
C TYR A 591 9.19 1.24 -12.88
N ALA A 592 9.47 2.12 -13.84
CA ALA A 592 9.64 1.75 -15.25
C ALA A 592 10.84 0.82 -15.46
N TRP A 593 11.91 1.00 -14.68
CA TRP A 593 13.09 0.14 -14.69
C TRP A 593 12.73 -1.31 -14.46
N TYR A 594 11.86 -1.62 -13.49
CA TYR A 594 11.44 -2.99 -13.19
C TYR A 594 10.28 -3.51 -14.06
N ASN A 595 9.42 -2.63 -14.58
CA ASN A 595 8.20 -3.02 -15.29
C ASN A 595 8.26 -2.89 -16.81
N LEU A 596 8.84 -1.82 -17.34
CA LEU A 596 8.69 -1.40 -18.73
C LEU A 596 9.95 -1.58 -19.57
N PHE A 597 11.13 -1.41 -18.96
CA PHE A 597 12.41 -1.48 -19.66
C PHE A 597 12.97 -2.91 -19.78
N SER A 598 12.15 -3.93 -19.52
CA SER A 598 12.54 -5.35 -19.55
C SER A 598 12.60 -5.95 -20.93
N TYR A 599 13.68 -6.72 -21.13
CA TYR A 599 13.61 -7.87 -22.00
C TYR A 599 12.83 -8.99 -21.32
N SER A 600 11.90 -9.60 -22.06
CA SER A 600 11.77 -11.05 -22.20
C SER A 600 12.22 -11.97 -21.06
N THR A 601 13.55 -12.04 -20.95
CA THR A 601 14.32 -13.08 -20.28
C THR A 601 15.07 -12.57 -19.06
N GLU A 602 14.93 -11.28 -18.74
CA GLU A 602 15.64 -10.63 -17.65
C GLU A 602 14.86 -10.74 -16.34
N SER A 603 15.53 -11.16 -15.26
CA SER A 603 14.92 -11.26 -13.93
C SER A 603 14.98 -9.93 -13.16
N CYS A 604 14.16 -9.78 -12.12
CA CYS A 604 14.23 -8.60 -11.25
C CYS A 604 15.59 -8.48 -10.55
N ILE A 605 16.19 -9.61 -10.17
CA ILE A 605 17.52 -9.58 -9.55
C ILE A 605 18.62 -9.14 -10.54
N GLU A 606 18.53 -9.52 -11.81
CA GLU A 606 19.44 -8.99 -12.85
C GLU A 606 19.30 -7.46 -12.96
N ARG A 607 18.08 -6.94 -12.90
CA ARG A 607 17.77 -5.50 -12.94
C ARG A 607 18.26 -4.75 -11.71
N PHE A 608 18.10 -5.34 -10.53
CA PHE A 608 18.63 -4.78 -9.29
C PHE A 608 20.15 -4.66 -9.34
N ILE A 609 20.84 -5.70 -9.83
CA ILE A 609 22.31 -5.67 -9.97
C ILE A 609 22.72 -4.59 -10.97
N LYS A 610 22.06 -4.52 -12.14
CA LYS A 610 22.34 -3.50 -13.16
C LYS A 610 22.09 -2.07 -12.67
N TRP A 611 21.08 -1.86 -11.83
CA TRP A 611 20.82 -0.56 -11.22
C TRP A 611 22.00 -0.10 -10.35
N HIS A 612 22.60 -1.02 -9.58
CA HIS A 612 23.67 -0.68 -8.65
C HIS A 612 25.07 -0.72 -9.26
N ILE A 613 25.26 -1.41 -10.39
CA ILE A 613 26.59 -1.60 -10.96
C ILE A 613 27.25 -0.29 -11.42
N ILE A 614 26.43 0.69 -11.82
CA ILE A 614 26.88 2.03 -12.25
C ILE A 614 27.66 2.72 -11.11
N HIS A 615 27.28 2.44 -9.86
CA HIS A 615 27.93 2.99 -8.66
C HIS A 615 29.10 2.14 -8.15
N ILE A 616 29.03 0.81 -8.31
CA ILE A 616 30.03 -0.15 -7.83
C ILE A 616 31.31 -0.10 -8.69
N LYS A 617 31.19 0.02 -10.01
CA LYS A 617 32.33 0.00 -10.97
C LYS A 617 33.34 -1.13 -10.69
N PRO A 618 32.90 -2.41 -10.73
CA PRO A 618 33.74 -3.54 -10.35
C PRO A 618 34.90 -3.75 -11.33
N VAL A 619 36.07 -4.13 -10.82
CA VAL A 619 37.25 -4.47 -11.65
C VAL A 619 37.26 -5.97 -12.01
N SER A 620 36.50 -6.80 -11.28
CA SER A 620 36.37 -8.24 -11.56
C SER A 620 34.97 -8.78 -11.20
N SER A 621 34.63 -9.96 -11.72
CA SER A 621 33.39 -10.66 -11.37
C SER A 621 33.33 -11.09 -9.90
N GLN A 622 34.48 -11.40 -9.29
CA GLN A 622 34.58 -11.74 -7.86
C GLN A 622 34.33 -10.51 -6.97
N GLU A 623 34.89 -9.37 -7.36
CA GLU A 623 34.65 -8.11 -6.67
C GLU A 623 33.18 -7.68 -6.78
N LEU A 624 32.59 -7.79 -7.98
CA LEU A 624 31.16 -7.55 -8.18
C LEU A 624 30.31 -8.45 -7.26
N HIS A 625 30.62 -9.75 -7.22
CA HIS A 625 29.90 -10.70 -6.36
C HIS A 625 30.00 -10.33 -4.88
N SER A 626 31.20 -9.97 -4.40
CA SER A 626 31.41 -9.56 -3.01
C SER A 626 30.62 -8.31 -2.66
N GLN A 627 30.74 -7.25 -3.47
CA GLN A 627 30.08 -5.96 -3.21
C GLN A 627 28.55 -6.07 -3.31
N ILE A 628 28.02 -6.77 -4.32
CA ILE A 628 26.57 -7.02 -4.45
C ILE A 628 26.06 -7.92 -3.33
N SER A 629 26.84 -8.91 -2.89
CA SER A 629 26.43 -9.78 -1.78
C SER A 629 26.32 -9.01 -0.48
N GLN A 630 27.27 -8.11 -0.20
CA GLN A 630 27.22 -7.21 0.95
C GLN A 630 26.02 -6.27 0.85
N LEU A 631 25.83 -5.59 -0.29
CA LEU A 631 24.69 -4.72 -0.53
C LEU A 631 23.35 -5.46 -0.37
N SER A 632 23.24 -6.68 -0.90
CA SER A 632 22.03 -7.50 -0.80
C SER A 632 21.76 -7.97 0.62
N GLN A 633 22.78 -8.17 1.48
CA GLN A 633 22.54 -8.47 2.89
C GLN A 633 21.81 -7.31 3.59
N ASP A 634 22.15 -6.08 3.23
CA ASP A 634 21.57 -4.88 3.82
C ASP A 634 20.21 -4.52 3.22
N ILE A 635 20.01 -4.69 1.91
CA ILE A 635 18.81 -4.23 1.19
C ILE A 635 17.79 -5.35 0.94
N LEU A 636 18.25 -6.54 0.58
CA LEU A 636 17.43 -7.66 0.09
C LEU A 636 17.75 -8.97 0.84
N PRO A 637 17.46 -9.06 2.16
CA PRO A 637 17.91 -10.17 3.00
C PRO A 637 17.33 -11.53 2.61
N LEU A 638 16.24 -11.58 1.82
CA LEU A 638 15.64 -12.83 1.33
C LEU A 638 16.32 -13.38 0.07
N VAL A 639 17.04 -12.54 -0.67
CA VAL A 639 17.46 -12.85 -2.03
C VAL A 639 18.85 -13.50 -2.00
N PRO A 640 19.02 -14.72 -2.53
CA PRO A 640 20.34 -15.31 -2.69
C PRO A 640 21.04 -14.70 -3.92
N ILE A 641 22.22 -14.10 -3.71
CA ILE A 641 23.10 -13.65 -4.80
C ILE A 641 24.00 -14.80 -5.24
N ASP A 642 23.78 -15.28 -6.47
CA ASP A 642 24.59 -16.33 -7.10
C ASP A 642 25.83 -15.73 -7.78
N ALA A 643 27.01 -16.26 -7.47
CA ALA A 643 28.27 -15.87 -8.10
C ALA A 643 28.23 -16.07 -9.62
N LYS A 644 27.57 -17.13 -10.11
CA LYS A 644 27.42 -17.38 -11.56
C LYS A 644 26.58 -16.31 -12.24
N LEU A 645 25.59 -15.76 -11.54
CA LEU A 645 24.78 -14.67 -12.05
C LEU A 645 25.63 -13.40 -12.19
N CYS A 646 26.41 -13.06 -11.15
CA CYS A 646 27.33 -11.92 -11.17
C CYS A 646 28.38 -12.08 -12.28
N GLU A 647 28.94 -13.28 -12.45
CA GLU A 647 29.89 -13.57 -13.53
C GLU A 647 29.27 -13.36 -14.92
N LYS A 648 28.09 -13.93 -15.18
CA LYS A 648 27.34 -13.75 -16.43
C LYS A 648 27.05 -12.27 -16.71
N LEU A 649 26.66 -11.51 -15.70
CA LEU A 649 26.37 -10.07 -15.84
C LEU A 649 27.63 -9.26 -16.08
N PHE A 650 28.72 -9.53 -15.35
CA PHE A 650 30.01 -8.86 -15.54
C PHE A 650 30.49 -9.02 -16.99
N TYR A 651 30.48 -10.24 -17.54
CA TYR A 651 30.87 -10.48 -18.93
C TYR A 651 29.97 -9.77 -19.95
N LYS A 652 28.66 -9.68 -19.71
CA LYS A 652 27.75 -8.95 -20.59
C LYS A 652 28.09 -7.46 -20.61
N ILE A 653 28.33 -6.88 -19.44
CA ILE A 653 28.59 -5.45 -19.26
C ILE A 653 29.96 -5.07 -19.84
N ASP A 654 30.98 -5.88 -19.58
CA ASP A 654 32.31 -5.70 -20.15
C ASP A 654 32.29 -5.80 -21.69
N LYS A 655 31.50 -6.74 -22.24
CA LYS A 655 31.31 -6.86 -23.69
C LYS A 655 30.58 -5.64 -24.30
N GLU A 656 29.57 -5.10 -23.61
CA GLU A 656 28.84 -3.90 -24.03
C GLU A 656 29.75 -2.67 -24.03
N ALA A 657 30.55 -2.46 -22.97
CA ALA A 657 31.53 -1.38 -22.88
C ALA A 657 32.61 -1.44 -23.97
N ASN A 658 33.11 -2.65 -24.27
CA ASN A 658 34.12 -2.88 -25.31
C ASN A 658 33.55 -2.80 -26.74
N SER A 659 32.22 -2.83 -26.91
CA SER A 659 31.56 -2.66 -28.21
C SER A 659 31.23 -1.21 -28.57
N GLN A 660 31.20 -0.30 -27.58
CA GLN A 660 31.00 1.13 -27.78
C GLN A 660 32.30 1.91 -28.04
N THR A 661 33.46 1.25 -27.86
CA THR A 661 34.81 1.81 -28.09
C THR A 661 35.41 1.41 -29.45
N LYS A 662 34.63 0.73 -30.31
CA LYS A 662 34.94 0.42 -31.71
C LYS A 662 33.91 1.07 -32.61
#